data_AF-A0A932QHN1-F1
#
_entry.id   AF-A0A932QHN1-F1
#
_cell.length_a   1.000
_cell.length_b   1.000
_cell.length_c   1.000
_cell.angle_alpha   90.00
_cell.angle_beta   90.00
_cell.angle_gamma   90.00
#
_symmetry.space_group_name_H-M   'P 1'
#
loop_
_entity.id
_entity.type
_entity.pdbx_description
1 polymer ?
#
loop_
_entity_poly.entity_id
_entity_poly.type
_entity_poly.pdbx_seq_one_letter_code
_entity_poly.pdbx_strand_id
1 'polypeptide(L)'
;MPKHPPRPVQKPRHVLTGFALIMAVIFVSVITILVAVTLTRTTQRITTTSLRVNEPEATRIAESGIEKAVWCLNNPSNHTDCPGSSFSGETNVQLGNGNYTTTVSGDNNSKTIVSTAVVQGSGGQSSRTLQVKLYTTRINPAFRYGLQSGVGGLVMKNNNKITGNVFSTGSVTGSKSLITGDVVLAKGQPTADSVSNPSVSPLNITVLGQTSTTLYLAQSFIPTVTDKIYSVDLKAAKAGTPPSATLAVYSDNNNKPGSSLYSQALSGPSDAAGWENGWTNQLFNQSTTPILSLSTKYWLVIKVSSAGSSANYWKVVRDTTDTSYTNGTSKTSSNGTVWNPAGYDSAFRVYLGGISSTLQVDCTGSLCADNNAIDGNAYAETIANNTNIAQHACYLTVSGTVKAGNGTATCANVSNGPVPCDGTNTVYNTGPYCHYGNPVVNPSPFPLSSAQIAQIESVAVNGGILNGNQTLANGQSFGPKKIIGDLTITASASTPAILTGVLWVQGNIYINGSLKLSNTYSGDSGIIVADNPSDMANSGRIVSNTSGDLLSNSNASTYIMALSTNTSISDSLPAVDIANNLTASVIYAANGEVNLQNGLNIKEITAQRMVMQNNSDITYDSGLANVIFSSGPGASWVYQKGTYQVIRN
;
A
#
# COMPACT_ATOMS: atom_id res chain seq x y z
N MET A 1 18.01 -135.65 38.08
CA MET A 1 16.81 -136.07 37.30
C MET A 1 15.76 -134.97 37.39
N PRO A 2 14.94 -134.64 36.37
CA PRO A 2 15.08 -134.80 34.91
C PRO A 2 14.71 -133.51 34.09
N LYS A 3 15.00 -133.52 32.77
CA LYS A 3 14.61 -132.57 31.70
C LYS A 3 13.23 -132.90 31.10
N HIS A 4 12.48 -131.90 30.57
CA HIS A 4 11.67 -131.87 29.32
C HIS A 4 10.56 -130.76 29.33
N PRO A 5 9.89 -130.35 28.22
CA PRO A 5 10.31 -129.85 26.88
C PRO A 5 9.51 -128.55 26.43
N PRO A 6 9.71 -127.95 25.22
CA PRO A 6 9.08 -126.68 24.78
C PRO A 6 7.84 -126.83 23.85
N ARG A 7 7.08 -125.75 23.59
CA ARG A 7 5.93 -125.69 22.63
C ARG A 7 5.87 -124.40 21.76
N PRO A 8 5.16 -124.39 20.60
CA PRO A 8 5.52 -123.65 19.37
C PRO A 8 4.66 -122.41 19.02
N VAL A 9 5.11 -121.66 17.99
CA VAL A 9 4.63 -120.37 17.46
C VAL A 9 3.56 -120.51 16.34
N GLN A 10 2.57 -119.61 16.26
CA GLN A 10 1.60 -119.46 15.14
C GLN A 10 1.86 -118.21 14.26
N LYS A 11 1.55 -118.31 12.95
CA LYS A 11 1.70 -117.28 11.89
C LYS A 11 0.40 -116.49 11.63
N PRO A 12 0.43 -115.18 11.26
CA PRO A 12 -0.78 -114.37 11.03
C PRO A 12 -1.18 -114.20 9.54
N ARG A 13 -2.44 -113.78 9.30
CA ARG A 13 -3.14 -113.64 8.01
C ARG A 13 -3.45 -112.15 7.72
N HIS A 14 -3.29 -111.70 6.47
CA HIS A 14 -3.37 -110.30 6.02
C HIS A 14 -4.80 -109.77 5.73
N VAL A 15 -5.01 -108.46 5.93
CA VAL A 15 -6.18 -107.65 5.50
C VAL A 15 -5.70 -106.46 4.64
N LEU A 16 -6.48 -106.11 3.60
CA LEU A 16 -6.14 -105.18 2.50
C LEU A 16 -5.92 -103.71 2.93
N THR A 17 -4.83 -103.10 2.43
CA THR A 17 -4.19 -101.84 2.86
C THR A 17 -4.40 -100.63 1.93
N GLY A 18 -5.27 -100.71 0.92
CA GLY A 18 -5.35 -99.70 -0.16
C GLY A 18 -6.12 -98.40 0.17
N PHE A 19 -7.22 -98.47 0.91
CA PHE A 19 -8.12 -97.30 1.12
C PHE A 19 -7.61 -96.32 2.20
N ALA A 20 -6.87 -96.83 3.18
CA ALA A 20 -6.26 -96.03 4.24
C ALA A 20 -5.20 -95.06 3.70
N LEU A 21 -4.50 -95.45 2.63
CA LEU A 21 -3.41 -94.65 2.06
C LEU A 21 -3.94 -93.42 1.32
N ILE A 22 -5.06 -93.54 0.58
CA ILE A 22 -5.68 -92.41 -0.13
C ILE A 22 -6.26 -91.39 0.86
N MET A 23 -6.95 -91.85 1.91
CA MET A 23 -7.49 -90.96 2.94
C MET A 23 -6.39 -90.23 3.71
N ALA A 24 -5.27 -90.90 4.00
CA ALA A 24 -4.12 -90.27 4.63
C ALA A 24 -3.51 -89.16 3.75
N VAL A 25 -3.40 -89.38 2.44
CA VAL A 25 -2.87 -88.37 1.51
C VAL A 25 -3.77 -87.14 1.40
N ILE A 26 -5.10 -87.32 1.34
CA ILE A 26 -6.06 -86.21 1.32
C ILE A 26 -6.02 -85.42 2.64
N PHE A 27 -5.91 -86.12 3.77
CA PHE A 27 -5.85 -85.45 5.07
C PHE A 27 -4.57 -84.63 5.24
N VAL A 28 -3.43 -85.19 4.81
CA VAL A 28 -2.14 -84.48 4.83
C VAL A 28 -2.16 -83.27 3.88
N SER A 29 -2.74 -83.39 2.68
CA SER A 29 -2.82 -82.26 1.74
C SER A 29 -3.71 -81.13 2.24
N VAL A 30 -4.83 -81.43 2.90
CA VAL A 30 -5.70 -80.41 3.52
C VAL A 30 -4.98 -79.70 4.67
N ILE A 31 -4.23 -80.44 5.50
CA ILE A 31 -3.43 -79.85 6.59
C ILE A 31 -2.31 -78.96 6.02
N THR A 32 -1.58 -79.40 4.99
CA THR A 32 -0.52 -78.57 4.41
C THR A 32 -1.06 -77.29 3.78
N ILE A 33 -2.24 -77.34 3.14
CA ILE A 33 -2.91 -76.14 2.60
C ILE A 33 -3.33 -75.20 3.74
N LEU A 34 -3.91 -75.71 4.84
CA LEU A 34 -4.31 -74.90 6.00
C LEU A 34 -3.11 -74.22 6.68
N VAL A 35 -2.01 -74.94 6.82
CA VAL A 35 -0.75 -74.41 7.36
C VAL A 35 -0.17 -73.34 6.43
N ALA A 36 -0.15 -73.57 5.12
CA ALA A 36 0.32 -72.59 4.14
C ALA A 36 -0.53 -71.31 4.15
N VAL A 37 -1.87 -71.44 4.22
CA VAL A 37 -2.80 -70.29 4.26
C VAL A 37 -2.66 -69.48 5.54
N THR A 38 -2.49 -70.13 6.69
CA THR A 38 -2.32 -69.43 7.99
C THR A 38 -0.99 -68.68 8.06
N LEU A 39 0.12 -69.28 7.62
CA LEU A 39 1.44 -68.63 7.48
C LEU A 39 1.39 -67.42 6.54
N THR A 40 0.67 -67.52 5.43
CA THR A 40 0.50 -66.42 4.47
C THR A 40 -0.33 -65.28 5.06
N ARG A 41 -1.39 -65.59 5.82
CA ARG A 41 -2.22 -64.58 6.49
C ARG A 41 -1.52 -63.88 7.65
N THR A 42 -0.70 -64.58 8.43
CA THR A 42 0.08 -63.96 9.52
C THR A 42 1.17 -63.05 8.98
N THR A 43 1.90 -63.45 7.93
CA THR A 43 2.88 -62.59 7.27
C THR A 43 2.23 -61.33 6.68
N GLN A 44 1.10 -61.47 5.98
CA GLN A 44 0.33 -60.32 5.48
C GLN A 44 -0.15 -59.38 6.61
N ARG A 45 -0.59 -59.92 7.75
CA ARG A 45 -0.99 -59.11 8.93
C ARG A 45 0.19 -58.38 9.58
N ILE A 46 1.35 -59.02 9.68
CA ILE A 46 2.56 -58.41 10.24
C ILE A 46 3.01 -57.24 9.35
N THR A 47 3.09 -57.44 8.03
CA THR A 47 3.47 -56.39 7.08
C THR A 47 2.47 -55.22 7.13
N THR A 48 1.17 -55.48 7.05
CA THR A 48 0.14 -54.41 7.07
C THR A 48 0.06 -53.65 8.39
N THR A 49 0.25 -54.33 9.53
CA THR A 49 0.27 -53.67 10.84
C THR A 49 1.54 -52.84 11.01
N SER A 50 2.70 -53.34 10.56
CA SER A 50 3.97 -52.60 10.62
C SER A 50 3.92 -51.32 9.79
N LEU A 51 3.37 -51.35 8.57
CA LEU A 51 3.21 -50.17 7.74
C LEU A 51 2.32 -49.10 8.40
N ARG A 52 1.25 -49.52 9.10
CA ARG A 52 0.32 -48.60 9.77
C ARG A 52 0.93 -47.86 10.97
N VAL A 53 1.94 -48.44 11.62
CA VAL A 53 2.65 -47.84 12.77
C VAL A 53 3.88 -47.06 12.30
N ASN A 54 4.63 -47.60 11.34
CA ASN A 54 5.89 -47.03 10.89
C ASN A 54 5.69 -45.76 10.04
N GLU A 55 4.57 -45.61 9.32
CA GLU A 55 4.34 -44.39 8.51
C GLU A 55 4.11 -43.12 9.34
N PRO A 56 3.27 -43.11 10.41
CA PRO A 56 3.19 -41.98 11.33
C PRO A 56 4.52 -41.71 12.05
N GLU A 57 5.26 -42.76 12.41
CA GLU A 57 6.57 -42.63 13.06
C GLU A 57 7.60 -41.98 12.11
N ALA A 58 7.67 -42.42 10.86
CA ALA A 58 8.52 -41.81 9.84
C ALA A 58 8.12 -40.34 9.59
N THR A 59 6.84 -40.00 9.62
CA THR A 59 6.39 -38.59 9.49
C THR A 59 6.92 -37.74 10.64
N ARG A 60 6.77 -38.18 11.89
CA ARG A 60 7.27 -37.45 13.07
C ARG A 60 8.78 -37.30 13.07
N ILE A 61 9.51 -38.32 12.63
CA ILE A 61 10.97 -38.29 12.50
C ILE A 61 11.37 -37.29 11.40
N ALA A 62 10.67 -37.28 10.27
CA ALA A 62 10.91 -36.31 9.20
C ALA A 62 10.60 -34.87 9.64
N GLU A 63 9.49 -34.65 10.38
CA GLU A 63 9.14 -33.35 10.99
C GLU A 63 10.24 -32.88 11.94
N SER A 64 10.79 -33.78 12.76
CA SER A 64 11.89 -33.45 13.67
C SER A 64 13.14 -32.98 12.92
N GLY A 65 13.46 -33.59 11.78
CA GLY A 65 14.56 -33.13 10.92
C GLY A 65 14.31 -31.75 10.32
N ILE A 66 13.05 -31.42 9.97
CA ILE A 66 12.67 -30.07 9.53
C ILE A 66 12.84 -29.06 10.67
N GLU A 67 12.30 -29.35 11.85
CA GLU A 67 12.37 -28.45 13.02
C GLU A 67 13.83 -28.18 13.42
N LYS A 68 14.67 -29.21 13.45
CA LYS A 68 16.11 -29.04 13.73
C LYS A 68 16.79 -28.20 12.66
N ALA A 69 16.49 -28.43 11.38
CA ALA A 69 17.06 -27.64 10.30
C ALA A 69 16.66 -26.17 10.37
N VAL A 70 15.40 -25.86 10.69
CA VAL A 70 14.93 -24.49 10.94
C VAL A 70 15.68 -23.87 12.12
N TRP A 71 15.82 -24.62 13.22
CA TRP A 71 16.56 -24.15 14.39
C TRP A 71 18.03 -23.85 14.07
N CYS A 72 18.72 -24.75 13.37
CA CYS A 72 20.11 -24.54 12.96
C CYS A 72 20.27 -23.34 12.01
N LEU A 73 19.32 -23.12 11.09
CA LEU A 73 19.32 -21.95 10.22
C LEU A 73 19.11 -20.63 10.97
N ASN A 74 18.39 -20.68 12.10
CA ASN A 74 18.12 -19.55 12.98
C ASN A 74 19.19 -19.30 14.05
N ASN A 75 20.10 -20.25 14.26
CA ASN A 75 21.15 -20.20 15.29
C ASN A 75 22.51 -20.56 14.67
N PRO A 76 23.06 -19.73 13.75
CA PRO A 76 24.23 -20.08 12.93
C PRO A 76 25.58 -20.10 13.68
N SER A 77 25.59 -19.78 14.98
CA SER A 77 26.75 -20.05 15.83
C SER A 77 27.08 -21.55 15.78
N ASN A 78 28.37 -21.93 15.70
CA ASN A 78 28.85 -23.32 15.72
C ASN A 78 28.39 -24.06 17.00
N HIS A 79 27.11 -24.44 17.04
CA HIS A 79 26.52 -25.25 18.08
C HIS A 79 26.93 -26.69 17.81
N THR A 80 27.16 -27.47 18.87
CA THR A 80 27.54 -28.88 18.74
C THR A 80 26.55 -29.71 17.91
N ASP A 81 25.30 -29.26 17.87
CA ASP A 81 24.20 -29.91 17.14
C ASP A 81 24.02 -29.39 15.70
N CYS A 82 24.71 -28.31 15.31
CA CYS A 82 24.68 -27.69 13.98
C CYS A 82 26.12 -27.51 13.46
N PRO A 83 26.72 -28.56 12.85
CA PRO A 83 28.11 -28.49 12.42
C PRO A 83 28.29 -27.54 11.22
N GLY A 84 29.01 -26.44 11.45
CA GLY A 84 29.45 -25.49 10.42
C GLY A 84 28.80 -24.10 10.51
N SER A 85 29.45 -23.10 9.90
CA SER A 85 28.97 -21.72 9.84
C SER A 85 27.73 -21.51 8.95
N SER A 86 27.29 -22.55 8.24
CA SER A 86 26.09 -22.58 7.41
C SER A 86 25.52 -24.00 7.35
N PHE A 87 24.40 -24.25 8.03
CA PHE A 87 23.74 -25.56 8.03
C PHE A 87 23.18 -25.88 6.62
N SER A 88 23.75 -26.88 5.96
CA SER A 88 23.34 -27.34 4.62
C SER A 88 22.49 -28.61 4.65
N GLY A 89 22.27 -29.18 5.83
CA GLY A 89 21.60 -30.46 6.02
C GLY A 89 22.45 -31.45 6.81
N GLU A 90 21.91 -32.65 6.98
CA GLU A 90 22.53 -33.74 7.71
C GLU A 90 22.03 -35.08 7.16
N THR A 91 22.87 -36.12 7.25
CA THR A 91 22.61 -37.41 6.61
C THR A 91 22.55 -38.51 7.66
N ASN A 92 21.53 -39.36 7.58
CA ASN A 92 21.34 -40.54 8.44
C ASN A 92 21.41 -40.26 9.95
N VAL A 93 20.79 -39.18 10.41
CA VAL A 93 20.72 -38.87 11.84
C VAL A 93 19.71 -39.77 12.52
N GLN A 94 20.16 -40.52 13.51
CA GLN A 94 19.35 -41.46 14.27
C GLN A 94 18.36 -40.71 15.18
N LEU A 95 17.08 -41.08 15.12
CA LEU A 95 16.05 -40.56 16.04
C LEU A 95 15.00 -41.65 16.29
N GLY A 96 14.96 -42.17 17.52
CA GLY A 96 14.09 -43.31 17.85
C GLY A 96 14.45 -44.57 17.06
N ASN A 97 13.44 -45.23 16.48
CA ASN A 97 13.60 -46.46 15.69
C ASN A 97 13.93 -46.23 14.21
N GLY A 98 14.12 -44.98 13.81
CA GLY A 98 14.45 -44.61 12.44
C GLY A 98 15.62 -43.64 12.37
N ASN A 99 15.93 -43.25 11.15
CA ASN A 99 16.85 -42.15 10.87
C ASN A 99 16.21 -41.17 9.90
N TYR A 100 16.76 -39.96 9.83
CA TYR A 100 16.39 -39.00 8.81
C TYR A 100 17.60 -38.40 8.12
N THR A 101 17.39 -37.97 6.88
CA THR A 101 18.33 -37.19 6.10
C THR A 101 17.64 -35.89 5.69
N THR A 102 18.22 -34.77 6.09
CA THR A 102 17.73 -33.44 5.77
C THR A 102 18.67 -32.78 4.77
N THR A 103 18.11 -32.18 3.72
CA THR A 103 18.85 -31.33 2.79
C THR A 103 18.28 -29.92 2.82
N VAL A 104 19.16 -28.93 2.84
CA VAL A 104 18.81 -27.52 2.76
C VAL A 104 19.37 -26.97 1.45
N SER A 105 18.49 -26.46 0.61
CA SER A 105 18.84 -25.89 -0.70
C SER A 105 18.16 -24.55 -0.90
N GLY A 106 18.63 -23.75 -1.85
CA GLY A 106 18.11 -22.41 -2.11
C GLY A 106 19.15 -21.32 -1.80
N ASP A 107 18.69 -20.07 -1.80
CA ASP A 107 19.56 -18.89 -1.66
C ASP A 107 19.51 -18.32 -0.22
N ASN A 108 19.97 -17.09 -0.04
CA ASN A 108 19.96 -16.40 1.24
C ASN A 108 18.55 -15.97 1.71
N ASN A 109 17.51 -16.15 0.89
CA ASN A 109 16.19 -15.55 1.10
C ASN A 109 15.03 -16.53 1.05
N SER A 110 15.22 -17.64 0.35
CA SER A 110 14.30 -18.75 0.24
C SER A 110 15.10 -20.04 0.36
N LYS A 111 14.85 -20.79 1.42
CA LYS A 111 15.42 -22.13 1.61
C LYS A 111 14.34 -23.18 1.53
N THR A 112 14.60 -24.22 0.75
CA THR A 112 13.79 -25.42 0.72
C THR A 112 14.46 -26.46 1.61
N ILE A 113 13.72 -26.92 2.61
CA ILE A 113 14.14 -28.02 3.47
C ILE A 113 13.39 -29.26 3.02
N VAL A 114 14.14 -30.31 2.67
CA VAL A 114 13.61 -31.64 2.40
C VAL A 114 14.15 -32.57 3.47
N SER A 115 13.26 -33.23 4.22
CA SER A 115 13.61 -34.19 5.25
C SER A 115 13.01 -35.55 4.91
N THR A 116 13.86 -36.55 4.69
CA THR A 116 13.48 -37.92 4.39
C THR A 116 13.78 -38.78 5.60
N ALA A 117 12.75 -39.32 6.23
CA ALA A 117 12.86 -40.30 7.29
C ALA A 117 12.68 -41.73 6.78
N VAL A 118 13.40 -42.64 7.41
CA VAL A 118 13.36 -44.07 7.15
C VAL A 118 13.24 -44.80 8.49
N VAL A 119 12.19 -45.59 8.64
CA VAL A 119 11.95 -46.44 9.82
C VAL A 119 12.04 -47.90 9.41
N GLN A 120 12.83 -48.67 10.17
CA GLN A 120 12.95 -50.11 9.99
C GLN A 120 12.00 -50.81 10.96
N GLY A 121 11.02 -51.54 10.44
CA GLY A 121 10.12 -52.36 11.27
C GLY A 121 10.14 -53.83 10.89
N SER A 122 9.48 -54.64 11.71
CA SER A 122 9.44 -56.10 11.59
C SER A 122 8.83 -56.63 10.28
N GLY A 123 8.16 -55.76 9.50
CA GLY A 123 7.54 -56.09 8.22
C GLY A 123 8.10 -55.34 7.01
N GLY A 124 9.21 -54.61 7.17
CA GLY A 124 9.87 -53.88 6.08
C GLY A 124 10.24 -52.43 6.42
N GLN A 125 10.86 -51.76 5.45
CA GLN A 125 11.26 -50.36 5.53
C GLN A 125 10.09 -49.45 5.16
N SER A 126 9.81 -48.44 5.99
CA SER A 126 8.86 -47.37 5.66
C SER A 126 9.61 -46.06 5.55
N SER A 127 9.36 -45.29 4.49
CA SER A 127 9.98 -43.98 4.30
C SER A 127 8.92 -42.88 4.15
N ARG A 128 9.26 -41.69 4.66
CA ARG A 128 8.46 -40.48 4.50
C ARG A 128 9.36 -39.31 4.17
N THR A 129 9.05 -38.63 3.07
CA THR A 129 9.75 -37.42 2.64
C THR A 129 8.81 -36.24 2.84
N LEU A 130 9.25 -35.27 3.63
CA LEU A 130 8.56 -34.01 3.86
C LEU A 130 9.36 -32.87 3.25
N GLN A 131 8.66 -31.88 2.72
CA GLN A 131 9.28 -30.64 2.27
C GLN A 131 8.52 -29.44 2.82
N VAL A 132 9.29 -28.43 3.23
CA VAL A 132 8.81 -27.09 3.54
C VAL A 132 9.67 -26.05 2.85
N LYS A 133 9.10 -24.88 2.58
CA LYS A 133 9.87 -23.70 2.18
C LYS A 133 9.91 -22.72 3.34
N LEU A 134 11.09 -22.17 3.57
CA LEU A 134 11.33 -21.08 4.50
C LEU A 134 11.62 -19.81 3.72
N TYR A 135 11.23 -18.67 4.27
CA TYR A 135 11.52 -17.37 3.71
C TYR A 135 12.02 -16.40 4.78
N THR A 136 12.78 -15.41 4.33
CA THR A 136 13.03 -14.15 5.05
C THR A 136 12.26 -13.03 4.35
N THR A 137 11.80 -12.01 5.05
CA THR A 137 11.01 -10.93 4.42
C THR A 137 11.86 -10.19 3.39
N ARG A 138 11.40 -10.22 2.14
CA ARG A 138 11.82 -9.35 1.02
C ARG A 138 10.62 -8.60 0.50
N ILE A 139 10.78 -7.31 0.31
CA ILE A 139 9.80 -6.44 -0.33
C ILE A 139 10.47 -5.75 -1.51
N ASN A 140 9.72 -5.63 -2.60
CA ASN A 140 10.13 -4.88 -3.80
C ASN A 140 9.12 -3.74 -3.99
N PRO A 141 9.21 -2.66 -3.19
CA PRO A 141 8.43 -1.47 -3.41
C PRO A 141 8.79 -0.84 -4.75
N ALA A 142 7.77 -0.49 -5.55
CA ALA A 142 7.99 0.17 -6.83
C ALA A 142 8.19 1.68 -6.64
N PHE A 143 9.42 2.09 -6.32
CA PHE A 143 9.80 3.51 -6.29
C PHE A 143 10.01 4.02 -7.72
N ARG A 144 8.96 4.58 -8.31
CA ARG A 144 8.95 5.00 -9.74
C ARG A 144 9.30 6.47 -9.95
N TYR A 145 9.38 7.23 -8.87
CA TYR A 145 9.50 8.68 -8.87
C TYR A 145 10.65 9.11 -7.95
N GLY A 146 11.26 10.25 -8.26
CA GLY A 146 12.16 10.91 -7.31
C GLY A 146 11.45 11.40 -6.06
N LEU A 147 10.17 11.70 -6.22
CA LEU A 147 9.30 12.15 -5.15
C LEU A 147 7.88 11.67 -5.39
N GLN A 148 7.27 11.04 -4.40
CA GLN A 148 5.84 10.74 -4.38
C GLN A 148 5.16 11.38 -3.18
N SER A 149 4.19 12.27 -3.41
CA SER A 149 3.41 12.90 -2.35
C SER A 149 1.92 12.53 -2.38
N GLY A 150 1.31 12.47 -1.20
CA GLY A 150 -0.12 12.24 -1.00
C GLY A 150 -0.96 13.49 -1.19
N VAL A 151 -2.14 13.55 -0.58
CA VAL A 151 -3.08 14.68 -0.76
C VAL A 151 -2.55 16.00 -0.18
N GLY A 152 -1.56 15.94 0.71
CA GLY A 152 -0.89 17.12 1.26
C GLY A 152 0.04 17.80 0.27
N GLY A 153 0.43 17.10 -0.80
CA GLY A 153 1.22 17.64 -1.90
C GLY A 153 2.65 18.00 -1.53
N LEU A 154 3.25 18.88 -2.34
CA LEU A 154 4.63 19.35 -2.20
C LEU A 154 4.67 20.88 -2.11
N VAL A 155 5.39 21.38 -1.11
CA VAL A 155 5.70 22.81 -0.95
C VAL A 155 7.20 23.00 -0.98
N MET A 156 7.71 23.67 -2.01
CA MET A 156 9.09 24.11 -2.10
C MET A 156 9.17 25.59 -1.76
N LYS A 157 9.95 25.94 -0.73
CA LYS A 157 10.34 27.33 -0.45
C LYS A 157 11.41 27.77 -1.46
N ASN A 158 12.30 28.69 -1.09
CA ASN A 158 13.19 29.33 -2.06
C ASN A 158 14.38 28.45 -2.45
N ASN A 159 14.72 28.45 -3.75
CA ASN A 159 15.96 27.87 -4.29
C ASN A 159 16.09 26.35 -4.09
N ASN A 160 15.01 25.60 -4.31
CA ASN A 160 15.07 24.14 -4.25
C ASN A 160 15.28 23.52 -5.63
N LYS A 161 15.99 22.39 -5.68
CA LYS A 161 16.14 21.61 -6.90
C LYS A 161 15.75 20.15 -6.66
N ILE A 162 14.89 19.63 -7.52
CA ILE A 162 14.57 18.21 -7.59
C ILE A 162 15.09 17.67 -8.92
N THR A 163 16.06 16.78 -8.86
CA THR A 163 16.54 16.02 -10.01
C THR A 163 15.82 14.68 -10.07
N GLY A 164 14.74 14.60 -10.85
CA GLY A 164 13.90 13.40 -10.99
C GLY A 164 12.44 13.73 -11.25
N ASN A 165 11.63 12.69 -11.47
CA ASN A 165 10.19 12.82 -11.68
C ASN A 165 9.45 13.01 -10.35
N VAL A 166 8.39 13.82 -10.36
CA VAL A 166 7.54 14.11 -9.19
C VAL A 166 6.13 13.61 -9.46
N PHE A 167 5.61 12.77 -8.58
CA PHE A 167 4.20 12.41 -8.52
C PHE A 167 3.54 13.02 -7.28
N SER A 168 2.38 13.62 -7.42
CA SER A 168 1.66 14.23 -6.31
C SER A 168 0.16 13.97 -6.41
N THR A 169 -0.44 13.56 -5.30
CA THR A 169 -1.91 13.50 -5.13
C THR A 169 -2.46 14.83 -4.57
N GLY A 170 -1.59 15.80 -4.31
CA GLY A 170 -1.95 17.14 -3.85
C GLY A 170 -1.37 18.22 -4.76
N SER A 171 -1.55 19.48 -4.37
CA SER A 171 -0.94 20.61 -5.07
C SER A 171 0.59 20.58 -4.96
N VAL A 172 1.27 21.04 -6.01
CA VAL A 172 2.71 21.24 -6.01
C VAL A 172 2.95 22.74 -6.14
N THR A 173 3.53 23.33 -5.11
CA THR A 173 3.87 24.76 -5.07
C THR A 173 5.36 24.93 -4.89
N GLY A 174 5.96 25.91 -5.57
CA GLY A 174 7.39 26.16 -5.45
C GLY A 174 7.75 27.59 -5.76
N SER A 175 8.76 28.13 -5.05
CA SER A 175 9.32 29.43 -5.37
C SER A 175 10.81 29.38 -5.66
N LYS A 176 11.23 30.06 -6.74
CA LYS A 176 12.61 30.01 -7.24
C LYS A 176 13.17 28.59 -7.32
N SER A 177 12.34 27.62 -7.72
CA SER A 177 12.65 26.19 -7.60
C SER A 177 12.57 25.49 -8.95
N LEU A 178 13.37 24.45 -9.12
CA LEU A 178 13.52 23.70 -10.38
C LEU A 178 13.22 22.21 -10.18
N ILE A 179 12.39 21.64 -11.05
CA ILE A 179 12.20 20.20 -11.19
C ILE A 179 12.74 19.78 -12.55
N THR A 180 13.75 18.91 -12.60
CA THR A 180 14.39 18.54 -13.88
C THR A 180 13.67 17.40 -14.61
N GLY A 181 12.72 16.74 -13.96
CA GLY A 181 11.94 15.64 -14.53
C GLY A 181 10.49 16.00 -14.80
N ASP A 182 9.68 14.98 -15.07
CA ASP A 182 8.24 15.12 -15.27
C ASP A 182 7.52 15.38 -13.95
N VAL A 183 6.46 16.19 -14.00
CA VAL A 183 5.58 16.47 -12.87
C VAL A 183 4.18 15.97 -13.17
N VAL A 184 3.69 15.04 -12.36
CA VAL A 184 2.37 14.43 -12.50
C VAL A 184 1.55 14.67 -11.26
N LEU A 185 0.51 15.48 -11.39
CA LEU A 185 -0.47 15.72 -10.34
C LEU A 185 -1.69 14.86 -10.65
N ALA A 186 -1.96 13.91 -9.76
CA ALA A 186 -3.14 13.09 -9.83
C ALA A 186 -4.39 13.93 -9.58
N LYS A 187 -5.46 13.59 -10.28
CA LYS A 187 -6.81 14.07 -10.03
C LYS A 187 -7.68 12.90 -9.58
N GLY A 188 -7.90 12.85 -8.28
CA GLY A 188 -8.83 11.97 -7.61
C GLY A 188 -10.23 12.38 -8.01
N GLN A 189 -10.97 11.40 -8.53
CA GLN A 189 -12.34 11.62 -8.98
C GLN A 189 -13.23 11.81 -7.76
N PRO A 190 -13.91 12.95 -7.63
CA PRO A 190 -14.89 13.10 -6.58
C PRO A 190 -16.06 12.15 -6.87
N THR A 191 -16.62 11.55 -5.84
CA THR A 191 -17.77 10.64 -6.00
C THR A 191 -19.06 11.41 -5.76
N ALA A 192 -20.08 11.10 -6.55
CA ALA A 192 -21.42 11.62 -6.29
C ALA A 192 -21.92 11.01 -4.97
N ASP A 193 -22.14 11.87 -3.98
CA ASP A 193 -22.56 11.47 -2.63
C ASP A 193 -24.07 11.63 -2.44
N SER A 194 -24.59 12.80 -2.81
CA SER A 194 -26.01 13.13 -2.65
C SER A 194 -26.60 13.55 -4.00
N VAL A 195 -27.60 12.82 -4.48
CA VAL A 195 -28.16 12.98 -5.83
C VAL A 195 -29.68 13.06 -5.79
N SER A 196 -30.22 14.13 -6.38
CA SER A 196 -31.63 14.26 -6.76
C SER A 196 -31.69 14.61 -8.24
N ASN A 197 -32.30 13.74 -9.04
CA ASN A 197 -32.43 13.92 -10.50
C ASN A 197 -33.88 13.75 -10.96
N PRO A 198 -34.72 14.78 -10.80
CA PRO A 198 -36.10 14.78 -11.27
C PRO A 198 -36.25 14.50 -12.77
N SER A 199 -37.38 13.91 -13.16
CA SER A 199 -37.74 13.75 -14.58
C SER A 199 -37.86 15.11 -15.27
N VAL A 200 -37.36 15.18 -16.50
CA VAL A 200 -37.50 16.36 -17.38
C VAL A 200 -38.65 16.19 -18.39
N SER A 201 -39.43 15.10 -18.27
CA SER A 201 -40.62 14.84 -19.06
C SER A 201 -41.75 14.30 -18.16
N PRO A 202 -42.81 15.11 -17.89
CA PRO A 202 -42.94 16.53 -18.20
C PRO A 202 -41.96 17.40 -17.40
N LEU A 203 -41.54 18.53 -17.98
CA LEU A 203 -40.57 19.43 -17.36
C LEU A 203 -41.21 20.25 -16.23
N ASN A 204 -40.71 20.08 -15.00
CA ASN A 204 -41.13 20.84 -13.83
C ASN A 204 -40.02 21.80 -13.37
N ILE A 205 -40.38 23.07 -13.18
CA ILE A 205 -39.43 24.14 -12.86
C ILE A 205 -39.90 24.95 -11.64
N THR A 206 -38.96 25.39 -10.82
CA THR A 206 -39.15 26.48 -9.87
C THR A 206 -38.43 27.74 -10.37
N VAL A 207 -39.05 28.90 -10.14
CA VAL A 207 -38.56 30.20 -10.61
C VAL A 207 -38.09 31.05 -9.43
N LEU A 208 -36.93 31.68 -9.59
CA LEU A 208 -36.31 32.53 -8.57
C LEU A 208 -36.07 33.93 -9.14
N GLY A 209 -36.46 34.97 -8.40
CA GLY A 209 -36.24 36.36 -8.80
C GLY A 209 -37.28 36.95 -9.77
N GLN A 210 -38.32 36.20 -10.16
CA GLN A 210 -39.37 36.73 -11.05
C GLN A 210 -40.28 37.74 -10.33
N THR A 211 -40.81 37.36 -9.16
CA THR A 211 -41.55 38.24 -8.23
C THR A 211 -40.92 38.13 -6.84
N SER A 212 -41.13 39.11 -5.95
CA SER A 212 -40.45 39.19 -4.63
C SER A 212 -40.75 38.03 -3.66
N THR A 213 -41.56 37.07 -4.08
CA THR A 213 -42.05 35.96 -3.26
C THR A 213 -41.02 34.85 -3.07
N THR A 214 -40.10 34.63 -4.02
CA THR A 214 -39.06 33.58 -3.91
C THR A 214 -37.70 34.08 -4.41
N LEU A 215 -36.80 34.32 -3.46
CA LEU A 215 -35.41 34.71 -3.70
C LEU A 215 -34.40 33.62 -3.33
N TYR A 216 -34.80 32.72 -2.44
CA TYR A 216 -33.97 31.64 -1.92
C TYR A 216 -34.64 30.30 -2.20
N LEU A 217 -33.86 29.37 -2.72
CA LEU A 217 -34.18 27.95 -2.81
C LEU A 217 -33.13 27.18 -2.03
N ALA A 218 -33.57 26.35 -1.09
CA ALA A 218 -32.71 25.52 -0.28
C ALA A 218 -33.09 24.05 -0.44
N GLN A 219 -32.10 23.17 -0.55
CA GLN A 219 -32.28 21.73 -0.57
C GLN A 219 -31.35 21.12 0.48
N SER A 220 -31.89 20.38 1.45
CA SER A 220 -31.05 19.70 2.43
C SER A 220 -30.48 18.41 1.85
N PHE A 221 -29.32 17.99 2.34
CA PHE A 221 -28.70 16.69 2.06
C PHE A 221 -27.91 16.21 3.28
N ILE A 222 -27.60 14.91 3.32
CA ILE A 222 -26.82 14.28 4.40
C ILE A 222 -25.65 13.52 3.76
N PRO A 223 -24.39 13.95 4.00
CA PRO A 223 -23.20 13.24 3.54
C PRO A 223 -23.12 11.80 4.02
N THR A 224 -22.70 10.91 3.12
CA THR A 224 -22.42 9.49 3.42
C THR A 224 -20.97 9.23 3.79
N VAL A 225 -20.11 10.25 3.73
CA VAL A 225 -18.70 10.25 4.16
C VAL A 225 -18.34 11.59 4.80
N THR A 226 -17.33 11.60 5.68
CA THR A 226 -16.72 12.84 6.17
C THR A 226 -15.64 13.28 5.17
N ASP A 227 -15.94 14.28 4.34
CA ASP A 227 -14.99 14.77 3.33
C ASP A 227 -15.30 16.21 2.89
N LYS A 228 -14.40 16.82 2.13
CA LYS A 228 -14.61 18.14 1.51
C LYS A 228 -15.65 18.06 0.40
N ILE A 229 -16.41 19.14 0.25
CA ILE A 229 -17.26 19.32 -0.93
C ILE A 229 -16.43 19.80 -2.13
N TYR A 230 -16.51 19.05 -3.23
CA TYR A 230 -15.73 19.31 -4.44
C TYR A 230 -16.47 20.20 -5.43
N SER A 231 -17.66 19.75 -5.81
CA SER A 231 -18.51 20.48 -6.75
C SER A 231 -19.96 20.12 -6.56
N VAL A 232 -20.83 20.96 -7.12
CA VAL A 232 -22.25 20.69 -7.18
C VAL A 232 -22.74 20.86 -8.61
N ASP A 233 -23.41 19.84 -9.12
CA ASP A 233 -24.13 19.97 -10.38
C ASP A 233 -25.56 20.46 -10.14
N LEU A 234 -26.00 21.38 -10.97
CA LEU A 234 -27.36 21.90 -10.97
C LEU A 234 -27.95 21.84 -12.38
N LYS A 235 -29.26 21.59 -12.46
CA LYS A 235 -30.05 21.87 -13.66
C LYS A 235 -30.72 23.23 -13.46
N ALA A 236 -30.00 24.30 -13.76
CA ALA A 236 -30.48 25.67 -13.63
C ALA A 236 -30.13 26.50 -14.87
N ALA A 237 -31.00 27.43 -15.25
CA ALA A 237 -30.80 28.30 -16.42
C ALA A 237 -31.29 29.73 -16.17
N LYS A 238 -30.77 30.65 -17.00
CA LYS A 238 -31.11 32.07 -17.00
C LYS A 238 -32.18 32.35 -18.05
N ALA A 239 -33.37 32.80 -17.62
CA ALA A 239 -34.34 33.44 -18.50
C ALA A 239 -33.98 34.92 -18.63
N GLY A 240 -33.71 35.38 -19.86
CA GLY A 240 -33.27 36.75 -20.10
C GLY A 240 -31.93 37.07 -19.44
N THR A 241 -31.85 38.25 -18.81
CA THR A 241 -30.65 38.72 -18.08
C THR A 241 -30.99 38.90 -16.59
N PRO A 242 -31.12 37.80 -15.83
CA PRO A 242 -31.54 37.85 -14.43
C PRO A 242 -30.51 38.55 -13.53
N PRO A 243 -30.94 39.04 -12.36
CA PRO A 243 -30.03 39.47 -11.30
C PRO A 243 -29.03 38.36 -10.94
N SER A 244 -27.87 38.76 -10.42
CA SER A 244 -26.82 37.80 -10.02
C SER A 244 -27.37 36.83 -8.97
N ALA A 245 -26.94 35.57 -9.08
CA ALA A 245 -27.27 34.53 -8.10
C ALA A 245 -26.00 33.96 -7.49
N THR A 246 -26.13 33.42 -6.28
CA THR A 246 -25.06 32.74 -5.56
C THR A 246 -25.48 31.33 -5.19
N LEU A 247 -24.54 30.38 -5.28
CA LEU A 247 -24.66 29.05 -4.70
C LEU A 247 -23.90 29.02 -3.38
N ALA A 248 -24.49 28.44 -2.35
CA ALA A 248 -23.90 28.39 -1.03
C ALA A 248 -24.22 27.10 -0.29
N VAL A 249 -23.35 26.71 0.64
CA VAL A 249 -23.56 25.59 1.55
C VAL A 249 -23.73 26.15 2.96
N TYR A 250 -24.79 25.72 3.64
CA TYR A 250 -25.16 26.15 4.97
C TYR A 250 -25.18 24.95 5.93
N SER A 251 -24.86 25.20 7.20
CA SER A 251 -25.15 24.25 8.28
C SER A 251 -26.66 24.10 8.47
N ASP A 252 -27.10 23.01 9.11
CA ASP A 252 -28.48 22.91 9.59
C ASP A 252 -28.68 23.67 10.90
N ASN A 253 -29.82 24.34 11.04
CA ASN A 253 -30.30 24.93 12.27
C ASN A 253 -31.77 24.57 12.49
N ASN A 254 -32.02 23.41 13.07
CA ASN A 254 -33.38 22.89 13.33
C ASN A 254 -34.20 22.72 12.03
N ASN A 255 -33.68 21.93 11.08
CA ASN A 255 -34.31 21.66 9.79
C ASN A 255 -34.51 22.91 8.93
N LYS A 256 -33.60 23.88 8.97
CA LYS A 256 -33.55 25.01 8.04
C LYS A 256 -32.11 25.48 7.87
N PRO A 257 -31.79 26.21 6.79
CA PRO A 257 -30.46 26.79 6.61
C PRO A 257 -30.04 27.65 7.82
N GLY A 258 -28.85 27.34 8.36
CA GLY A 258 -28.22 27.98 9.52
C GLY A 258 -27.18 29.02 9.11
N SER A 259 -25.92 28.78 9.46
CA SER A 259 -24.79 29.64 9.07
C SER A 259 -24.24 29.25 7.70
N SER A 260 -23.93 30.24 6.85
CA SER A 260 -23.23 30.00 5.59
C SER A 260 -21.82 29.49 5.86
N LEU A 261 -21.51 28.30 5.38
CA LEU A 261 -20.19 27.69 5.46
C LEU A 261 -19.31 28.08 4.26
N TYR A 262 -19.94 28.26 3.09
CA TYR A 262 -19.27 28.65 1.86
C TYR A 262 -20.26 29.27 0.87
N SER A 263 -19.83 30.21 0.05
CA SER A 263 -20.66 30.82 -1.00
C SER A 263 -19.83 31.26 -2.20
N GLN A 264 -20.38 31.11 -3.40
CA GLN A 264 -19.80 31.58 -4.65
C GLN A 264 -20.88 32.08 -5.61
N ALA A 265 -20.46 32.80 -6.66
CA ALA A 265 -21.36 33.16 -7.76
C ALA A 265 -21.87 31.90 -8.47
N LEU A 266 -23.18 31.87 -8.76
CA LEU A 266 -23.80 30.81 -9.56
C LEU A 266 -23.62 31.13 -11.04
N SER A 267 -23.03 30.19 -11.78
CA SER A 267 -22.98 30.21 -13.23
C SER A 267 -24.07 29.30 -13.82
N GLY A 268 -24.54 29.60 -15.03
CA GLY A 268 -25.56 28.79 -15.68
C GLY A 268 -25.76 29.15 -17.16
N PRO A 269 -26.26 28.21 -17.97
CA PRO A 269 -26.62 28.46 -19.37
C PRO A 269 -27.80 29.43 -19.50
N SER A 270 -28.02 29.94 -20.72
CA SER A 270 -29.29 30.56 -21.09
C SER A 270 -30.39 29.50 -21.23
N ASP A 271 -31.63 29.88 -20.95
CA ASP A 271 -32.83 29.07 -21.18
C ASP A 271 -33.09 28.85 -22.68
N ALA A 272 -32.35 27.93 -23.28
CA ALA A 272 -32.45 27.50 -24.68
C ALA A 272 -32.76 26.01 -24.75
N ALA A 273 -33.49 25.55 -25.77
CA ALA A 273 -34.00 24.18 -25.87
C ALA A 273 -32.94 23.11 -25.50
N GLY A 274 -33.25 22.26 -24.52
CA GLY A 274 -32.40 21.15 -24.10
C GLY A 274 -31.48 21.43 -22.92
N TRP A 275 -31.46 22.65 -22.35
CA TRP A 275 -30.66 22.97 -21.15
C TRP A 275 -30.99 22.06 -19.96
N GLU A 276 -32.24 21.63 -19.85
CA GLU A 276 -32.78 20.77 -18.79
C GLU A 276 -32.19 19.34 -18.81
N ASN A 277 -31.66 18.91 -19.97
CA ASN A 277 -31.05 17.59 -20.14
C ASN A 277 -29.59 17.55 -19.67
N GLY A 278 -28.94 18.71 -19.54
CA GLY A 278 -27.54 18.85 -19.14
C GLY A 278 -27.38 19.27 -17.68
N TRP A 279 -26.31 18.80 -17.04
CA TRP A 279 -25.90 19.27 -15.72
C TRP A 279 -24.91 20.42 -15.87
N THR A 280 -25.12 21.51 -15.13
CA THR A 280 -24.15 22.60 -15.02
C THR A 280 -23.32 22.40 -13.76
N ASN A 281 -22.04 22.12 -13.93
CA ASN A 281 -21.11 21.95 -12.81
C ASN A 281 -20.73 23.29 -12.20
N GLN A 282 -20.88 23.40 -10.89
CA GLN A 282 -20.35 24.48 -10.07
C GLN A 282 -19.17 23.90 -9.28
N LEU A 283 -17.95 24.15 -9.77
CA LEU A 283 -16.73 23.78 -9.06
C LEU A 283 -16.51 24.71 -7.86
N PHE A 284 -16.18 24.14 -6.70
CA PHE A 284 -15.92 24.91 -5.49
C PHE A 284 -14.41 25.17 -5.33
N ASN A 285 -14.03 26.26 -4.67
CA ASN A 285 -12.63 26.57 -4.38
C ASN A 285 -12.09 25.68 -3.25
N GLN A 286 -11.32 24.66 -3.63
CA GLN A 286 -10.81 23.61 -2.72
C GLN A 286 -9.88 24.11 -1.61
N SER A 287 -9.33 25.32 -1.74
CA SER A 287 -8.52 25.95 -0.69
C SER A 287 -9.35 26.54 0.45
N THR A 288 -10.66 26.71 0.23
CA THR A 288 -11.58 27.40 1.16
C THR A 288 -12.87 26.62 1.42
N THR A 289 -13.01 25.41 0.86
CA THR A 289 -14.21 24.59 1.03
C THR A 289 -14.29 23.96 2.42
N PRO A 290 -15.49 23.87 3.01
CA PRO A 290 -15.69 23.21 4.28
C PRO A 290 -15.58 21.67 4.14
N ILE A 291 -15.07 21.03 5.19
CA ILE A 291 -15.23 19.58 5.39
C ILE A 291 -16.64 19.35 5.92
N LEU A 292 -17.39 18.49 5.24
CA LEU A 292 -18.73 18.08 5.66
C LEU A 292 -18.61 16.78 6.44
N SER A 293 -19.28 16.69 7.59
CA SER A 293 -19.24 15.51 8.44
C SER A 293 -20.27 14.48 8.02
N LEU A 294 -19.89 13.21 8.05
CA LEU A 294 -20.76 12.05 7.89
C LEU A 294 -22.03 12.21 8.73
N SER A 295 -23.18 11.84 8.17
CA SER A 295 -24.48 11.81 8.86
C SER A 295 -24.94 13.16 9.46
N THR A 296 -24.33 14.28 9.04
CA THR A 296 -24.72 15.63 9.46
C THR A 296 -25.52 16.32 8.36
N LYS A 297 -26.65 16.95 8.69
CA LYS A 297 -27.49 17.63 7.69
C LYS A 297 -26.88 18.98 7.29
N TYR A 298 -26.84 19.23 5.97
CA TYR A 298 -26.42 20.50 5.37
C TYR A 298 -27.45 20.97 4.36
N TRP A 299 -27.38 22.25 3.97
CA TRP A 299 -28.28 22.86 3.00
C TRP A 299 -27.51 23.47 1.83
N LEU A 300 -27.89 23.09 0.62
CA LEU A 300 -27.51 23.78 -0.60
C LEU A 300 -28.49 24.92 -0.85
N VAL A 301 -28.02 26.16 -0.91
CA VAL A 301 -28.85 27.35 -1.05
C VAL A 301 -28.48 28.12 -2.31
N ILE A 302 -29.46 28.29 -3.20
CA ILE A 302 -29.41 29.24 -4.32
C ILE A 302 -30.10 30.53 -3.85
N LYS A 303 -29.37 31.65 -3.90
CA LYS A 303 -29.89 32.98 -3.57
C LYS A 303 -29.79 33.88 -4.80
N VAL A 304 -30.88 34.53 -5.17
CA VAL A 304 -30.89 35.60 -6.19
C VAL A 304 -30.83 36.96 -5.50
N SER A 305 -30.03 37.89 -6.05
CA SER A 305 -29.73 39.18 -5.43
C SER A 305 -30.93 40.14 -5.35
N SER A 306 -31.85 40.07 -6.31
CA SER A 306 -33.08 40.86 -6.33
C SER A 306 -34.19 40.16 -7.12
N ALA A 307 -35.42 40.64 -6.95
CA ALA A 307 -36.58 40.18 -7.70
C ALA A 307 -37.31 41.35 -8.35
N GLY A 308 -38.24 41.06 -9.26
CA GLY A 308 -39.20 42.04 -9.79
C GLY A 308 -39.23 42.17 -11.31
N SER A 309 -38.67 41.23 -12.06
CA SER A 309 -38.77 41.19 -13.52
C SER A 309 -39.62 40.02 -13.98
N SER A 310 -40.61 40.30 -14.82
CA SER A 310 -41.42 39.27 -15.48
C SER A 310 -40.66 38.51 -16.58
N ALA A 311 -39.53 39.04 -17.05
CA ALA A 311 -38.73 38.49 -18.15
C ALA A 311 -37.35 37.97 -17.72
N ASN A 312 -36.79 38.47 -16.62
CA ASN A 312 -35.42 38.20 -16.19
C ASN A 312 -35.40 37.47 -14.84
N TYR A 313 -35.25 36.14 -14.85
CA TYR A 313 -35.27 35.31 -13.64
C TYR A 313 -34.49 34.01 -13.83
N TRP A 314 -34.25 33.30 -12.74
CA TRP A 314 -33.61 31.98 -12.74
C TRP A 314 -34.65 30.86 -12.76
N LYS A 315 -34.35 29.79 -13.49
CA LYS A 315 -35.14 28.56 -13.55
C LYS A 315 -34.31 27.42 -12.97
N VAL A 316 -34.90 26.60 -12.11
CA VAL A 316 -34.26 25.38 -11.57
C VAL A 316 -35.20 24.20 -11.77
N VAL A 317 -34.69 23.09 -12.30
CA VAL A 317 -35.47 21.86 -12.45
C VAL A 317 -35.79 21.29 -11.07
N ARG A 318 -37.01 20.80 -10.91
CA ARG A 318 -37.51 20.20 -9.68
C ARG A 318 -38.42 19.02 -9.97
N ASP A 319 -38.72 18.25 -8.94
CA ASP A 319 -39.79 17.27 -8.96
C ASP A 319 -41.15 17.93 -8.67
N THR A 320 -42.19 17.10 -8.71
CA THR A 320 -43.57 17.39 -8.35
C THR A 320 -43.87 17.17 -6.87
N THR A 321 -43.04 16.39 -6.17
CA THR A 321 -43.20 16.05 -4.75
C THR A 321 -41.87 16.07 -4.00
N ASP A 322 -41.91 16.25 -2.68
CA ASP A 322 -40.75 16.26 -1.77
C ASP A 322 -40.44 14.83 -1.24
N THR A 323 -40.74 13.81 -2.04
CA THR A 323 -40.57 12.39 -1.65
C THR A 323 -39.55 11.66 -2.51
N SER A 324 -39.08 12.27 -3.58
CA SER A 324 -38.18 11.64 -4.54
C SER A 324 -36.75 11.56 -4.04
N TYR A 325 -36.32 12.52 -3.21
CA TYR A 325 -35.03 12.49 -2.53
C TYR A 325 -35.23 12.27 -1.02
N THR A 326 -35.06 11.02 -0.57
CA THR A 326 -35.41 10.61 0.80
C THR A 326 -34.47 11.14 1.89
N ASN A 327 -33.27 11.59 1.53
CA ASN A 327 -32.24 12.06 2.48
C ASN A 327 -32.30 13.58 2.72
N GLY A 328 -33.36 14.25 2.28
CA GLY A 328 -33.52 15.68 2.49
C GLY A 328 -34.90 16.19 2.13
N THR A 329 -35.05 17.50 2.23
CA THR A 329 -36.28 18.24 1.93
C THR A 329 -35.90 19.59 1.32
N SER A 330 -36.78 20.19 0.53
CA SER A 330 -36.57 21.55 0.02
C SER A 330 -37.37 22.62 0.75
N LYS A 331 -36.79 23.83 0.82
CA LYS A 331 -37.43 25.03 1.38
C LYS A 331 -37.21 26.25 0.50
N THR A 332 -38.12 27.20 0.58
CA THR A 332 -38.02 28.51 -0.09
C THR A 332 -38.10 29.65 0.91
N SER A 333 -37.52 30.79 0.53
CA SER A 333 -37.63 32.03 1.30
C SER A 333 -37.62 33.27 0.39
N SER A 334 -38.26 34.34 0.86
CA SER A 334 -38.18 35.66 0.24
C SER A 334 -37.06 36.52 0.84
N ASN A 335 -36.60 36.22 2.05
CA ASN A 335 -35.67 37.08 2.79
C ASN A 335 -34.47 36.34 3.43
N GLY A 336 -34.47 35.00 3.39
CA GLY A 336 -33.43 34.15 3.98
C GLY A 336 -33.58 33.93 5.49
N THR A 337 -34.62 34.50 6.13
CA THR A 337 -34.87 34.36 7.58
C THR A 337 -36.08 33.47 7.87
N VAL A 338 -37.14 33.59 7.07
CA VAL A 338 -38.37 32.77 7.17
C VAL A 338 -38.36 31.74 6.06
N TRP A 339 -38.38 30.46 6.43
CA TRP A 339 -38.28 29.34 5.49
C TRP A 339 -39.57 28.53 5.46
N ASN A 340 -40.17 28.44 4.29
CA ASN A 340 -41.39 27.66 4.06
C ASN A 340 -41.03 26.35 3.34
N PRO A 341 -41.74 25.24 3.58
CA PRO A 341 -41.60 24.03 2.77
C PRO A 341 -41.84 24.34 1.29
N ALA A 342 -40.98 23.84 0.41
CA ALA A 342 -41.15 24.03 -1.03
C ALA A 342 -42.19 23.04 -1.61
N GLY A 343 -42.27 21.83 -1.04
CA GLY A 343 -43.17 20.77 -1.47
C GLY A 343 -42.66 19.97 -2.68
N TYR A 344 -41.39 20.13 -3.04
CA TYR A 344 -40.73 19.46 -4.16
C TYR A 344 -39.22 19.32 -3.91
N ASP A 345 -38.58 18.30 -4.46
CA ASP A 345 -37.12 18.22 -4.48
C ASP A 345 -36.52 18.93 -5.70
N SER A 346 -35.42 19.66 -5.51
CA SER A 346 -34.68 20.31 -6.60
C SER A 346 -33.70 19.34 -7.26
N ALA A 347 -33.34 19.60 -8.52
CA ALA A 347 -32.33 18.82 -9.23
C ALA A 347 -30.91 19.23 -8.81
N PHE A 348 -30.17 18.33 -8.16
CA PHE A 348 -28.79 18.56 -7.75
C PHE A 348 -27.96 17.27 -7.68
N ARG A 349 -26.64 17.40 -7.80
CA ARG A 349 -25.68 16.36 -7.40
C ARG A 349 -24.56 16.97 -6.60
N VAL A 350 -24.36 16.54 -5.36
CA VAL A 350 -23.21 16.90 -4.55
C VAL A 350 -22.12 15.88 -4.75
N TYR A 351 -20.94 16.36 -5.08
CA TYR A 351 -19.74 15.57 -5.19
C TYR A 351 -18.85 15.83 -3.98
N LEU A 352 -18.56 14.78 -3.22
CA LEU A 352 -17.64 14.83 -2.08
C LEU A 352 -16.32 14.14 -2.44
N GLY A 353 -15.28 14.52 -1.70
CA GLY A 353 -13.94 14.03 -1.93
C GLY A 353 -13.36 14.54 -3.25
N GLY A 354 -12.53 13.72 -3.89
CA GLY A 354 -11.71 14.20 -4.99
C GLY A 354 -10.62 15.16 -4.52
N ILE A 355 -9.61 15.30 -5.35
CA ILE A 355 -8.48 16.22 -5.12
C ILE A 355 -8.50 17.19 -6.29
N SER A 356 -8.48 18.49 -5.98
CA SER A 356 -8.09 19.48 -6.96
C SER A 356 -6.71 19.96 -6.60
N SER A 357 -5.77 19.64 -7.46
CA SER A 357 -4.36 19.92 -7.29
C SER A 357 -3.96 21.01 -8.26
N THR A 358 -3.28 22.03 -7.75
CA THR A 358 -2.68 23.08 -8.57
C THR A 358 -1.17 22.86 -8.65
N LEU A 359 -0.64 22.94 -9.86
CA LEU A 359 0.79 23.08 -10.12
C LEU A 359 1.14 24.55 -10.24
N GLN A 360 1.97 25.06 -9.33
CA GLN A 360 2.46 26.43 -9.36
C GLN A 360 3.92 26.47 -8.92
N VAL A 361 4.85 26.49 -9.86
CA VAL A 361 6.28 26.59 -9.55
C VAL A 361 6.86 27.76 -10.31
N ASP A 362 7.35 28.77 -9.59
CA ASP A 362 8.15 29.83 -10.19
C ASP A 362 9.63 29.48 -10.12
N CYS A 363 10.37 29.82 -11.16
CA CYS A 363 11.82 29.66 -11.21
C CYS A 363 12.42 31.00 -11.64
N THR A 364 13.22 31.61 -10.76
CA THR A 364 13.95 32.85 -11.03
C THR A 364 15.36 32.74 -10.46
N GLY A 365 16.34 33.35 -11.14
CA GLY A 365 17.74 33.35 -10.70
C GLY A 365 18.60 32.25 -11.35
N SER A 366 19.80 32.02 -10.81
CA SER A 366 20.85 31.21 -11.43
C SER A 366 20.55 29.72 -11.53
N LEU A 367 19.56 29.21 -10.79
CA LEU A 367 19.13 27.80 -10.88
C LEU A 367 18.40 27.49 -12.18
N CYS A 368 17.83 28.49 -12.85
CA CYS A 368 16.86 28.33 -13.94
C CYS A 368 17.45 28.89 -15.24
N ALA A 369 18.52 28.29 -15.77
CA ALA A 369 19.28 28.83 -16.91
C ALA A 369 18.41 29.16 -18.15
N ASP A 370 17.30 28.42 -18.33
CA ASP A 370 16.35 28.61 -19.44
C ASP A 370 15.00 29.22 -19.01
N ASN A 371 14.92 29.79 -17.81
CA ASN A 371 13.68 30.28 -17.16
C ASN A 371 12.58 29.22 -17.00
N ASN A 372 12.87 27.93 -17.17
CA ASN A 372 11.92 26.85 -16.90
C ASN A 372 11.93 26.51 -15.40
N ALA A 373 10.74 26.28 -14.87
CA ALA A 373 10.53 25.70 -13.54
C ALA A 373 10.46 24.17 -13.58
N ILE A 374 10.09 23.63 -14.74
CA ILE A 374 9.96 22.20 -14.98
C ILE A 374 10.64 21.89 -16.32
N ASP A 375 11.68 21.07 -16.31
CA ASP A 375 12.41 20.68 -17.53
C ASP A 375 11.72 19.50 -18.26
N GLY A 376 10.88 18.73 -17.56
CA GLY A 376 10.07 17.67 -18.16
C GLY A 376 8.69 18.13 -18.61
N ASN A 377 7.78 17.16 -18.72
CA ASN A 377 6.36 17.37 -18.98
C ASN A 377 5.60 17.69 -17.68
N ALA A 378 4.51 18.44 -17.79
CA ALA A 378 3.62 18.74 -16.67
C ALA A 378 2.21 18.23 -16.94
N TYR A 379 1.68 17.42 -16.02
CA TYR A 379 0.31 16.92 -16.02
C TYR A 379 -0.38 17.40 -14.75
N ALA A 380 -1.42 18.22 -14.87
CA ALA A 380 -2.15 18.72 -13.71
C ALA A 380 -3.60 19.08 -14.06
N GLU A 381 -4.48 19.11 -13.07
CA GLU A 381 -5.80 19.71 -13.26
C GLU A 381 -5.68 21.21 -13.55
N THR A 382 -5.02 21.93 -12.63
CA THR A 382 -4.76 23.36 -12.79
C THR A 382 -3.25 23.61 -12.87
N ILE A 383 -2.80 24.34 -13.89
CA ILE A 383 -1.45 24.93 -13.92
C ILE A 383 -1.58 26.43 -13.73
N ALA A 384 -0.85 26.99 -12.78
CA ALA A 384 -0.99 28.39 -12.36
C ALA A 384 0.28 29.22 -12.63
N ASN A 385 0.04 30.51 -12.78
CA ASN A 385 0.97 31.64 -12.86
C ASN A 385 2.45 31.35 -12.69
N ASN A 386 3.24 31.86 -13.64
CA ASN A 386 4.71 31.85 -13.64
C ASN A 386 5.34 30.44 -13.67
N THR A 387 4.53 29.42 -13.97
CA THR A 387 5.02 28.08 -14.26
C THR A 387 5.43 28.01 -15.73
N ASN A 388 6.74 27.97 -15.96
CA ASN A 388 7.34 27.75 -17.28
C ASN A 388 7.78 26.29 -17.39
N ILE A 389 7.34 25.61 -18.46
CA ILE A 389 7.57 24.20 -18.71
C ILE A 389 8.40 24.06 -19.98
N ALA A 390 9.49 23.31 -19.92
CA ALA A 390 10.38 23.12 -21.06
C ALA A 390 9.72 22.26 -22.15
N GLN A 391 8.94 21.24 -21.77
CA GLN A 391 8.27 20.32 -22.70
C GLN A 391 6.76 20.61 -22.79
N HIS A 392 5.91 19.59 -22.63
CA HIS A 392 4.46 19.70 -22.81
C HIS A 392 3.72 19.99 -21.50
N ALA A 393 2.68 20.82 -21.60
CA ALA A 393 1.76 21.14 -20.51
C ALA A 393 0.38 20.53 -20.81
N CYS A 394 -0.05 19.58 -19.98
CA CYS A 394 -1.33 18.88 -20.07
C CYS A 394 -2.24 19.31 -18.92
N TYR A 395 -3.36 19.98 -19.23
CA TYR A 395 -4.19 20.62 -18.22
C TYR A 395 -5.69 20.64 -18.52
N LEU A 396 -6.50 20.76 -17.46
CA LEU A 396 -7.92 21.09 -17.56
C LEU A 396 -8.16 22.58 -17.43
N THR A 397 -7.30 23.29 -16.69
CA THR A 397 -7.40 24.74 -16.52
C THR A 397 -6.00 25.34 -16.37
N VAL A 398 -5.75 26.47 -17.01
CA VAL A 398 -4.66 27.38 -16.67
C VAL A 398 -5.20 28.61 -15.97
N SER A 399 -4.46 29.11 -14.99
CA SER A 399 -4.73 30.39 -14.33
C SER A 399 -3.55 31.35 -14.49
N GLY A 400 -3.81 32.47 -15.16
CA GLY A 400 -2.84 33.48 -15.58
C GLY A 400 -1.73 32.97 -16.50
N THR A 401 -0.50 33.44 -16.36
CA THR A 401 0.54 33.23 -17.40
C THR A 401 1.30 31.92 -17.19
N VAL A 402 1.04 30.95 -18.06
CA VAL A 402 1.73 29.65 -18.14
C VAL A 402 2.38 29.54 -19.51
N LYS A 403 3.64 29.07 -19.54
CA LYS A 403 4.37 28.85 -20.80
C LYS A 403 4.85 27.41 -20.92
N ALA A 404 4.87 26.89 -22.14
CA ALA A 404 5.34 25.54 -22.47
C ALA A 404 6.29 25.57 -23.69
N GLY A 405 7.04 24.49 -23.91
CA GLY A 405 7.98 24.38 -25.03
C GLY A 405 9.12 25.38 -24.95
N ASN A 406 9.80 25.50 -23.79
CA ASN A 406 10.86 26.49 -23.55
C ASN A 406 10.39 27.94 -23.81
N GLY A 407 9.17 28.26 -23.38
CA GLY A 407 8.61 29.59 -23.55
C GLY A 407 8.03 29.90 -24.93
N THR A 408 8.07 28.96 -25.87
CA THR A 408 7.56 29.17 -27.24
C THR A 408 6.04 29.24 -27.32
N ALA A 409 5.32 28.60 -26.41
CA ALA A 409 3.87 28.63 -26.33
C ALA A 409 3.38 29.28 -25.04
N THR A 410 2.34 30.10 -25.13
CA THR A 410 1.57 30.58 -23.96
C THR A 410 0.26 29.79 -23.91
N CYS A 411 0.03 29.11 -22.79
CA CYS A 411 -1.12 28.21 -22.65
C CYS A 411 -2.40 28.98 -22.32
N ALA A 412 -3.54 28.50 -22.84
CA ALA A 412 -4.86 29.12 -22.67
C ALA A 412 -5.96 28.05 -22.53
N ASN A 413 -7.11 28.43 -21.95
CA ASN A 413 -8.29 27.57 -21.76
C ASN A 413 -9.16 27.50 -23.02
N VAL A 414 -8.54 27.19 -24.17
CA VAL A 414 -9.23 27.07 -25.46
C VAL A 414 -8.89 25.74 -26.11
N SER A 415 -9.89 25.13 -26.74
CA SER A 415 -9.76 23.83 -27.39
C SER A 415 -8.89 23.91 -28.64
N ASN A 416 -7.65 23.42 -28.55
CA ASN A 416 -6.74 23.22 -29.69
C ASN A 416 -6.92 21.85 -30.38
N GLY A 417 -8.04 21.17 -30.15
CA GLY A 417 -8.26 19.78 -30.55
C GLY A 417 -7.66 18.78 -29.55
N PRO A 418 -8.24 17.58 -29.39
CA PRO A 418 -7.74 16.60 -28.45
C PRO A 418 -6.54 15.87 -29.06
N VAL A 419 -5.33 16.39 -28.88
CA VAL A 419 -4.13 15.55 -29.02
C VAL A 419 -3.92 14.91 -27.65
N PRO A 420 -4.11 13.60 -27.46
CA PRO A 420 -3.99 12.98 -26.14
C PRO A 420 -2.60 13.19 -25.55
N CYS A 421 -2.56 13.58 -24.28
CA CYS A 421 -1.39 13.39 -23.45
C CYS A 421 -1.42 11.94 -22.98
N ASP A 422 -1.17 11.01 -23.89
CA ASP A 422 -0.85 9.65 -23.47
C ASP A 422 0.64 9.60 -23.12
N GLY A 423 0.99 8.75 -22.14
CA GLY A 423 2.39 8.51 -21.77
C GLY A 423 3.21 7.83 -22.86
N THR A 424 2.69 7.71 -24.10
CA THR A 424 3.38 7.16 -25.27
C THR A 424 3.74 8.22 -26.30
N ASN A 425 3.41 9.50 -26.06
CA ASN A 425 3.86 10.60 -26.89
C ASN A 425 5.36 10.83 -26.70
N THR A 426 6.15 10.04 -27.43
CA THR A 426 7.61 10.05 -27.41
C THR A 426 8.21 11.19 -28.23
N VAL A 427 7.36 12.07 -28.81
CA VAL A 427 7.83 13.19 -29.62
C VAL A 427 8.18 14.36 -28.71
N TYR A 428 9.33 14.26 -28.05
CA TYR A 428 9.96 15.41 -27.39
C TYR A 428 10.22 16.51 -28.42
N ASN A 429 9.99 17.77 -28.05
CA ASN A 429 10.39 18.95 -28.81
C ASN A 429 9.64 19.25 -30.13
N THR A 430 8.44 18.70 -30.36
CA THR A 430 7.57 19.18 -31.45
C THR A 430 6.23 19.65 -30.92
N GLY A 431 5.88 20.90 -31.19
CA GLY A 431 4.58 21.47 -30.82
C GLY A 431 3.41 20.72 -31.49
N PRO A 432 2.17 20.93 -31.00
CA PRO A 432 1.79 21.89 -29.96
C PRO A 432 2.21 21.49 -28.54
N TYR A 433 2.66 22.47 -27.74
CA TYR A 433 3.18 22.25 -26.38
C TYR A 433 2.12 22.41 -25.28
N CYS A 434 1.00 23.08 -25.55
CA CYS A 434 -0.09 23.28 -24.59
C CYS A 434 -1.30 22.44 -24.98
N HIS A 435 -1.75 21.58 -24.07
CA HIS A 435 -2.82 20.62 -24.31
C HIS A 435 -3.96 20.78 -23.30
N TYR A 436 -5.03 21.46 -23.73
CA TYR A 436 -6.25 21.69 -22.95
C TYR A 436 -7.22 20.50 -23.07
N GLY A 437 -7.81 20.07 -21.95
CA GLY A 437 -8.83 19.01 -21.91
C GLY A 437 -8.29 17.58 -21.83
N ASN A 438 -7.01 17.41 -21.48
CA ASN A 438 -6.28 16.13 -21.46
C ASN A 438 -6.23 15.45 -20.08
N PRO A 439 -5.93 14.13 -20.01
CA PRO A 439 -6.65 13.23 -19.13
C PRO A 439 -6.16 13.31 -17.68
N VAL A 440 -7.12 13.00 -16.83
CA VAL A 440 -6.99 12.75 -15.41
C VAL A 440 -5.99 11.61 -15.18
N VAL A 441 -4.90 11.88 -14.45
CA VAL A 441 -4.08 10.81 -13.87
C VAL A 441 -4.73 10.40 -12.55
N ASN A 442 -5.07 9.12 -12.39
CA ASN A 442 -5.63 8.63 -11.14
C ASN A 442 -4.57 8.64 -10.03
N PRO A 443 -4.96 8.84 -8.76
CA PRO A 443 -4.05 8.65 -7.64
C PRO A 443 -3.41 7.26 -7.68
N SER A 444 -2.10 7.20 -7.47
CA SER A 444 -1.37 5.96 -7.30
C SER A 444 -1.26 5.65 -5.81
N PRO A 445 -1.44 4.39 -5.37
CA PRO A 445 -1.12 4.00 -4.01
C PRO A 445 0.37 4.25 -3.72
N PHE A 446 0.70 4.39 -2.43
CA PHE A 446 2.09 4.46 -2.00
C PHE A 446 2.81 3.11 -2.20
N PRO A 447 4.16 3.10 -2.34
CA PRO A 447 4.94 1.91 -2.66
C PRO A 447 4.86 0.75 -1.65
N LEU A 448 4.49 1.03 -0.39
CA LEU A 448 4.30 0.04 0.67
C LEU A 448 2.88 0.08 1.23
N SER A 449 2.32 -1.10 1.50
CA SER A 449 1.06 -1.27 2.22
C SER A 449 1.29 -1.43 3.72
N SER A 450 0.26 -1.12 4.53
CA SER A 450 0.29 -1.35 5.99
C SER A 450 0.56 -2.80 6.36
N ALA A 451 0.07 -3.76 5.57
CA ALA A 451 0.35 -5.18 5.75
C ALA A 451 1.84 -5.52 5.56
N GLN A 452 2.51 -4.89 4.60
CA GLN A 452 3.96 -5.07 4.39
C GLN A 452 4.77 -4.44 5.53
N ILE A 453 4.34 -3.28 6.05
CA ILE A 453 4.97 -2.62 7.20
C ILE A 453 4.88 -3.52 8.44
N ALA A 454 3.70 -4.06 8.74
CA ALA A 454 3.51 -4.99 9.86
C ALA A 454 4.37 -6.28 9.71
N GLN A 455 4.58 -6.76 8.48
CA GLN A 455 5.50 -7.87 8.22
C GLN A 455 6.94 -7.51 8.53
N ILE A 456 7.40 -6.30 8.16
CA ILE A 456 8.75 -5.81 8.49
C ILE A 456 8.94 -5.74 10.02
N GLU A 457 7.97 -5.18 10.74
CA GLU A 457 7.99 -5.06 12.20
C GLU A 457 8.05 -6.43 12.90
N SER A 458 7.34 -7.44 12.38
CA SER A 458 7.37 -8.79 12.92
C SER A 458 8.77 -9.40 12.90
N VAL A 459 9.60 -9.06 11.91
CA VAL A 459 10.99 -9.53 11.83
C VAL A 459 11.86 -8.89 12.91
N ALA A 460 11.65 -7.60 13.18
CA ALA A 460 12.34 -6.90 14.26
C ALA A 460 11.99 -7.50 15.63
N VAL A 461 10.73 -7.88 15.86
CA VAL A 461 10.29 -8.58 17.09
C VAL A 461 11.00 -9.92 17.24
N ASN A 462 11.08 -10.70 16.17
CA ASN A 462 11.74 -12.01 16.17
C ASN A 462 13.26 -11.90 16.45
N GLY A 463 13.88 -10.78 16.09
CA GLY A 463 15.28 -10.46 16.43
C GLY A 463 15.53 -10.07 17.90
N GLY A 464 14.44 -9.97 18.68
CA GLY A 464 14.44 -9.69 20.11
C GLY A 464 13.98 -8.27 20.44
N ILE A 465 13.46 -8.11 21.65
CA ILE A 465 12.92 -6.85 22.18
C ILE A 465 13.90 -6.25 23.19
N LEU A 466 14.20 -4.96 23.04
CA LEU A 466 14.97 -4.16 23.99
C LEU A 466 14.07 -3.10 24.61
N ASN A 467 14.16 -2.91 25.92
CA ASN A 467 13.45 -1.87 26.65
C ASN A 467 14.37 -0.69 26.94
N GLY A 468 13.85 0.52 26.83
CA GLY A 468 14.58 1.76 27.06
C GLY A 468 15.35 2.27 25.84
N ASN A 469 15.77 3.52 25.93
CA ASN A 469 16.45 4.22 24.84
C ASN A 469 17.79 3.56 24.49
N GLN A 470 18.11 3.53 23.20
CA GLN A 470 19.34 2.93 22.67
C GLN A 470 20.19 3.99 21.97
N THR A 471 21.51 3.87 22.10
CA THR A 471 22.46 4.71 21.37
C THR A 471 23.43 3.83 20.61
N LEU A 472 23.58 4.07 19.30
CA LEU A 472 24.53 3.35 18.46
C LEU A 472 25.86 4.10 18.39
N ALA A 473 26.91 3.45 18.91
CA ALA A 473 28.27 3.96 18.93
C ALA A 473 29.07 3.54 17.67
N ASN A 474 30.28 4.10 17.53
CA ASN A 474 31.19 3.82 16.42
C ASN A 474 31.43 2.32 16.22
N GLY A 475 31.23 1.83 14.99
CA GLY A 475 31.51 0.44 14.60
C GLY A 475 30.58 -0.61 15.21
N GLN A 476 29.56 -0.22 15.96
CA GLN A 476 28.63 -1.15 16.59
C GLN A 476 27.72 -1.80 15.53
N SER A 477 27.74 -3.14 15.46
CA SER A 477 26.77 -3.92 14.69
C SER A 477 25.46 -4.08 15.45
N PHE A 478 24.33 -3.79 14.79
CA PHE A 478 23.02 -3.77 15.43
C PHE A 478 21.89 -4.23 14.49
N GLY A 479 21.00 -5.07 15.02
CA GLY A 479 19.80 -5.57 14.34
C GLY A 479 19.86 -7.05 13.92
N PRO A 480 18.70 -7.66 13.61
CA PRO A 480 17.35 -7.11 13.72
C PRO A 480 16.87 -7.04 15.17
N LYS A 481 16.15 -5.98 15.58
CA LYS A 481 15.61 -5.82 16.95
C LYS A 481 14.43 -4.85 16.99
N LYS A 482 13.49 -5.10 17.93
CA LYS A 482 12.50 -4.11 18.39
C LYS A 482 13.05 -3.32 19.58
N ILE A 483 12.88 -2.00 19.59
CA ILE A 483 13.24 -1.10 20.67
C ILE A 483 11.96 -0.44 21.21
N ILE A 484 11.69 -0.62 22.50
CA ILE A 484 10.63 0.07 23.25
C ILE A 484 11.28 1.30 23.92
N GLY A 485 11.42 2.36 23.15
CA GLY A 485 12.14 3.60 23.51
C GLY A 485 12.63 4.31 22.26
N ASP A 486 13.43 5.35 22.45
CA ASP A 486 14.06 6.11 21.36
C ASP A 486 15.36 5.44 20.90
N LEU A 487 15.74 5.65 19.64
CA LEU A 487 17.02 5.26 19.07
C LEU A 487 17.82 6.51 18.67
N THR A 488 19.06 6.61 19.12
CA THR A 488 19.97 7.70 18.73
C THR A 488 21.21 7.14 18.05
N ILE A 489 21.51 7.62 16.84
CA ILE A 489 22.68 7.23 16.07
C ILE A 489 23.69 8.37 16.16
N THR A 490 24.87 8.10 16.75
CA THR A 490 25.93 9.10 16.96
C THR A 490 27.27 8.69 16.36
N ALA A 491 27.30 7.56 15.62
CA ALA A 491 28.53 7.05 15.06
C ALA A 491 29.12 8.01 14.01
N SER A 492 30.45 8.12 13.91
CA SER A 492 31.10 9.00 12.95
C SER A 492 31.09 8.41 11.53
N ALA A 493 31.12 9.26 10.50
CA ALA A 493 31.23 8.83 9.10
C ALA A 493 32.48 7.98 8.82
N SER A 494 33.58 8.21 9.56
CA SER A 494 34.81 7.41 9.48
C SER A 494 34.70 6.02 10.11
N THR A 495 33.74 5.80 11.01
CA THR A 495 33.53 4.53 11.70
C THR A 495 32.03 4.34 11.99
N PRO A 496 31.22 4.17 10.93
CA PRO A 496 29.77 4.16 11.05
C PRO A 496 29.29 2.97 11.87
N ALA A 497 28.11 3.09 12.50
CA ALA A 497 27.42 1.93 13.05
C ALA A 497 26.99 1.01 11.90
N ILE A 498 26.85 -0.30 12.15
CA ILE A 498 26.58 -1.30 11.12
C ILE A 498 25.18 -1.89 11.31
N LEU A 499 24.31 -1.71 10.31
CA LEU A 499 22.96 -2.28 10.28
C LEU A 499 23.01 -3.74 9.79
N THR A 500 22.67 -4.69 10.66
CA THR A 500 22.72 -6.14 10.36
C THR A 500 21.34 -6.78 10.13
N GLY A 501 20.25 -6.04 10.37
CA GLY A 501 18.87 -6.48 10.17
C GLY A 501 17.86 -5.35 10.42
N VAL A 502 16.56 -5.60 10.24
CA VAL A 502 15.50 -4.61 10.49
C VAL A 502 15.51 -4.08 11.92
N LEU A 503 15.47 -2.76 12.09
CA LEU A 503 15.19 -2.13 13.38
C LEU A 503 13.77 -1.59 13.40
N TRP A 504 13.00 -1.93 14.43
CA TRP A 504 11.73 -1.30 14.74
C TRP A 504 11.86 -0.54 16.06
N VAL A 505 11.70 0.77 16.00
CA VAL A 505 11.77 1.69 17.13
C VAL A 505 10.36 2.19 17.41
N GLN A 506 9.86 1.91 18.61
CA GLN A 506 8.54 2.37 19.04
C GLN A 506 8.54 3.86 19.40
N GLY A 507 9.68 4.40 19.83
CA GLY A 507 9.89 5.83 20.02
C GLY A 507 10.34 6.54 18.74
N ASN A 508 11.11 7.61 18.91
CA ASN A 508 11.68 8.39 17.81
C ASN A 508 13.08 7.86 17.43
N ILE A 509 13.45 8.05 16.16
CA ILE A 509 14.81 7.79 15.65
C ILE A 509 15.51 9.12 15.42
N TYR A 510 16.67 9.30 16.04
CA TYR A 510 17.55 10.45 15.86
C TYR A 510 18.79 10.05 15.06
N ILE A 511 18.95 10.59 13.86
CA ILE A 511 20.06 10.31 12.93
C ILE A 511 21.08 11.44 13.04
N ASN A 512 21.91 11.42 14.10
CA ASN A 512 22.90 12.47 14.37
C ASN A 512 24.33 12.01 14.04
N GLY A 513 24.45 11.02 13.17
CA GLY A 513 25.69 10.35 12.80
C GLY A 513 25.43 9.38 11.64
N SER A 514 26.38 8.49 11.39
CA SER A 514 26.37 7.63 10.20
C SER A 514 26.04 6.17 10.56
N LEU A 515 25.06 5.61 9.85
CA LEU A 515 24.69 4.20 9.86
C LEU A 515 24.98 3.61 8.48
N LYS A 516 25.70 2.49 8.44
CA LYS A 516 26.07 1.79 7.23
C LYS A 516 25.44 0.42 7.16
N LEU A 517 24.95 0.04 5.98
CA LEU A 517 24.45 -1.30 5.75
C LEU A 517 25.59 -2.34 5.82
N SER A 518 25.36 -3.45 6.52
CA SER A 518 26.36 -4.54 6.59
C SER A 518 26.69 -5.11 5.22
N ASN A 519 27.96 -5.45 5.00
CA ASN A 519 28.42 -6.15 3.78
C ASN A 519 27.84 -7.56 3.62
N THR A 520 27.20 -8.09 4.66
CA THR A 520 26.49 -9.37 4.61
C THR A 520 25.16 -9.29 3.85
N TYR A 521 24.63 -8.08 3.61
CA TYR A 521 23.52 -7.90 2.67
C TYR A 521 24.04 -8.17 1.24
N SER A 522 23.71 -9.33 0.69
CA SER A 522 24.19 -9.82 -0.61
C SER A 522 23.51 -9.11 -1.80
N GLY A 523 23.56 -7.78 -1.84
CA GLY A 523 22.93 -6.93 -2.87
C GLY A 523 21.56 -6.37 -2.48
N ASP A 524 21.06 -6.65 -1.29
CA ASP A 524 19.79 -6.13 -0.79
C ASP A 524 19.95 -4.83 -0.01
N SER A 525 18.83 -4.11 0.13
CA SER A 525 18.72 -2.90 0.94
C SER A 525 18.15 -3.17 2.33
N GLY A 526 18.52 -2.34 3.31
CA GLY A 526 18.09 -2.45 4.71
C GLY A 526 16.94 -1.50 5.05
N ILE A 527 16.26 -1.77 6.17
CA ILE A 527 15.11 -1.00 6.63
C ILE A 527 15.26 -0.65 8.12
N ILE A 528 15.00 0.61 8.46
CA ILE A 528 14.76 1.07 9.83
C ILE A 528 13.36 1.68 9.91
N VAL A 529 12.61 1.34 10.95
CA VAL A 529 11.20 1.71 11.14
C VAL A 529 11.04 2.47 12.45
N ALA A 530 10.46 3.66 12.39
CA ALA A 530 9.93 4.40 13.53
C ALA A 530 8.40 4.28 13.49
N ASP A 531 7.83 3.46 14.37
CA ASP A 531 6.39 3.20 14.38
C ASP A 531 5.88 2.95 15.79
N ASN A 532 4.82 3.68 16.17
CA ASN A 532 4.07 3.45 17.39
C ASN A 532 2.58 3.29 17.08
N PRO A 533 2.08 2.06 16.89
CA PRO A 533 0.67 1.85 16.53
C PRO A 533 -0.32 2.36 17.57
N SER A 534 0.14 2.50 18.83
CA SER A 534 -0.66 3.04 19.93
C SER A 534 -0.67 4.57 20.03
N ASP A 535 0.29 5.26 19.39
CA ASP A 535 0.42 6.72 19.42
C ASP A 535 1.12 7.25 18.17
N MET A 536 0.52 6.99 17.01
CA MET A 536 1.06 7.43 15.71
C MET A 536 1.03 8.96 15.53
N ALA A 537 0.29 9.69 16.36
CA ALA A 537 0.23 11.14 16.27
C ALA A 537 1.46 11.81 16.89
N ASN A 538 1.98 11.27 18.00
CA ASN A 538 3.02 11.93 18.79
C ASN A 538 4.37 11.18 18.84
N SER A 539 4.41 9.92 18.41
CA SER A 539 5.61 9.06 18.45
C SER A 539 5.92 8.47 17.07
N GLY A 540 7.07 7.79 16.94
CA GLY A 540 7.49 7.17 15.68
C GLY A 540 8.04 8.16 14.67
N ARG A 541 8.61 9.29 15.13
CA ARG A 541 9.21 10.31 14.26
C ARG A 541 10.65 9.96 13.91
N ILE A 542 11.12 10.47 12.78
CA ILE A 542 12.53 10.42 12.38
C ILE A 542 13.06 11.84 12.34
N VAL A 543 14.17 12.08 13.04
CA VAL A 543 14.72 13.43 13.24
C VAL A 543 16.22 13.41 12.95
N SER A 544 16.70 14.40 12.21
CA SER A 544 18.12 14.70 12.04
C SER A 544 18.32 16.17 12.31
N ASN A 545 18.98 16.54 13.42
CA ASN A 545 19.28 17.93 13.74
C ASN A 545 20.72 18.34 13.38
N THR A 546 21.61 17.36 13.22
CA THR A 546 22.99 17.51 12.76
C THR A 546 23.21 16.74 11.46
N SER A 547 24.42 16.81 10.91
CA SER A 547 24.81 15.95 9.80
C SER A 547 24.78 14.47 10.20
N GLY A 548 24.34 13.63 9.28
CA GLY A 548 24.25 12.19 9.44
C GLY A 548 24.22 11.51 8.07
N ASP A 549 24.51 10.21 8.02
CA ASP A 549 24.52 9.47 6.76
C ASP A 549 23.87 8.10 6.91
N LEU A 550 23.03 7.73 5.95
CA LEU A 550 22.52 6.37 5.75
C LEU A 550 23.24 5.77 4.54
N LEU A 551 24.33 5.06 4.83
CA LEU A 551 25.32 4.61 3.85
C LEU A 551 25.00 3.20 3.32
N SER A 552 25.22 3.02 2.02
CA SER A 552 25.19 1.72 1.36
C SER A 552 26.29 0.79 1.89
N ASN A 553 26.19 -0.51 1.59
CA ASN A 553 27.31 -1.42 1.80
C ASN A 553 28.40 -1.22 0.72
N SER A 554 29.48 -2.00 0.77
CA SER A 554 30.59 -1.89 -0.21
C SER A 554 30.20 -2.26 -1.65
N ASN A 555 28.99 -2.76 -1.90
CA ASN A 555 28.45 -2.95 -3.23
C ASN A 555 27.59 -1.72 -3.57
N ALA A 556 27.99 -0.97 -4.60
CA ALA A 556 27.12 0.07 -5.16
C ALA A 556 25.80 -0.59 -5.61
N SER A 557 24.66 0.09 -5.41
CA SER A 557 23.27 -0.38 -5.58
C SER A 557 22.57 -0.98 -4.35
N THR A 558 23.01 -0.65 -3.13
CA THR A 558 22.24 -0.94 -1.89
C THR A 558 21.88 0.34 -1.15
N TYR A 559 20.76 0.30 -0.42
CA TYR A 559 20.15 1.48 0.18
C TYR A 559 19.67 1.17 1.61
N ILE A 560 19.46 2.21 2.42
CA ILE A 560 18.71 2.11 3.68
C ILE A 560 17.43 2.93 3.55
N MET A 561 16.29 2.29 3.81
CA MET A 561 15.01 2.96 3.94
C MET A 561 14.78 3.36 5.40
N ALA A 562 14.53 4.64 5.62
CA ALA A 562 14.07 5.18 6.89
C ALA A 562 12.55 5.41 6.80
N LEU A 563 11.79 4.57 7.51
CA LEU A 563 10.34 4.51 7.44
C LEU A 563 9.71 5.06 8.71
N SER A 564 8.77 5.99 8.58
CA SER A 564 7.91 6.48 9.66
C SER A 564 6.44 6.24 9.33
N THR A 565 5.66 5.80 10.32
CA THR A 565 4.20 5.69 10.24
C THR A 565 3.48 6.86 10.91
N ASN A 566 4.23 7.81 11.48
CA ASN A 566 3.67 8.95 12.21
C ASN A 566 2.73 9.77 11.29
N THR A 567 1.59 10.19 11.84
CA THR A 567 0.49 10.83 11.09
C THR A 567 0.53 12.35 11.13
N SER A 568 1.56 12.95 11.72
CA SER A 568 1.65 14.40 11.86
C SER A 568 1.89 15.07 10.50
N ILE A 569 1.02 16.01 10.16
CA ILE A 569 1.13 16.90 8.99
C ILE A 569 1.42 18.35 9.39
N SER A 570 1.97 18.55 10.60
CA SER A 570 2.30 19.87 11.14
C SER A 570 3.75 20.25 10.83
N ASP A 571 3.96 21.46 10.31
CA ASP A 571 5.28 22.06 10.09
C ASP A 571 6.14 22.11 11.38
N SER A 572 5.52 22.14 12.56
CA SER A 572 6.25 22.24 13.83
C SER A 572 6.78 20.91 14.36
N LEU A 573 6.10 19.81 14.01
CA LEU A 573 6.41 18.46 14.48
C LEU A 573 6.14 17.46 13.36
N PRO A 574 6.83 17.55 12.22
CA PRO A 574 6.57 16.68 11.07
C PRO A 574 6.97 15.24 11.40
N ALA A 575 6.38 14.26 10.71
CA ALA A 575 6.70 12.83 10.91
C ALA A 575 8.20 12.55 10.66
N VAL A 576 8.77 13.22 9.66
CA VAL A 576 10.20 13.20 9.40
C VAL A 576 10.70 14.64 9.32
N ASP A 577 11.69 14.98 10.16
CA ASP A 577 12.34 16.29 10.17
C ASP A 577 13.84 16.13 9.93
N ILE A 578 14.30 16.45 8.72
CA ILE A 578 15.70 16.30 8.34
C ILE A 578 16.31 17.68 8.10
N ALA A 579 17.24 18.05 8.95
CA ALA A 579 18.06 19.25 8.82
C ALA A 579 19.54 18.89 8.62
N ASN A 580 20.23 19.71 7.82
CA ASN A 580 21.69 19.82 7.72
C ASN A 580 22.42 18.60 7.13
N ASN A 581 22.67 18.63 5.82
CA ASN A 581 23.61 17.75 5.12
C ASN A 581 23.44 16.25 5.40
N LEU A 582 22.19 15.77 5.49
CA LEU A 582 21.94 14.33 5.57
C LEU A 582 22.13 13.70 4.18
N THR A 583 22.95 12.66 4.11
CA THR A 583 22.96 11.75 2.95
C THR A 583 22.04 10.58 3.28
N ALA A 584 20.89 10.47 2.63
CA ALA A 584 19.97 9.36 2.83
C ALA A 584 19.54 8.72 1.51
N SER A 585 19.28 7.42 1.56
CA SER A 585 18.86 6.70 0.37
C SER A 585 17.37 6.84 0.13
N VAL A 586 16.52 6.37 1.07
CA VAL A 586 15.06 6.35 0.88
C VAL A 586 14.40 6.83 2.17
N ILE A 587 13.52 7.82 2.07
CA ILE A 587 12.71 8.32 3.17
C ILE A 587 11.24 8.00 2.88
N TYR A 588 10.56 7.31 3.80
CA TYR A 588 9.18 6.90 3.62
C TYR A 588 8.32 7.34 4.81
N ALA A 589 7.35 8.22 4.57
CA ALA A 589 6.40 8.72 5.58
C ALA A 589 4.99 8.86 4.99
N ALA A 590 4.40 7.74 4.55
CA ALA A 590 3.12 7.71 3.84
C ALA A 590 1.92 8.34 4.57
N ASN A 591 1.99 8.53 5.89
CA ASN A 591 0.91 9.10 6.68
C ASN A 591 1.14 10.55 7.13
N GLY A 592 2.37 11.05 6.99
CA GLY A 592 2.79 12.29 7.64
C GLY A 592 3.60 13.20 6.75
N GLU A 593 4.07 14.30 7.35
CA GLU A 593 4.88 15.29 6.69
C GLU A 593 6.38 14.94 6.74
N VAL A 594 7.05 15.13 5.60
CA VAL A 594 8.51 15.16 5.51
C VAL A 594 8.94 16.62 5.33
N ASN A 595 9.71 17.12 6.28
CA ASN A 595 10.32 18.45 6.25
C ASN A 595 11.84 18.34 6.02
N LEU A 596 12.34 19.05 5.02
CA LEU A 596 13.71 18.95 4.54
C LEU A 596 14.42 20.30 4.55
N GLN A 597 15.62 20.37 5.11
CA GLN A 597 16.37 21.63 5.25
C GLN A 597 17.88 21.46 5.01
N ASN A 598 18.48 22.46 4.35
CA ASN A 598 19.93 22.69 4.21
C ASN A 598 20.75 21.52 3.62
N GLY A 599 20.97 21.53 2.29
CA GLY A 599 22.08 20.78 1.67
C GLY A 599 21.96 19.25 1.73
N LEU A 600 20.75 18.71 1.61
CA LEU A 600 20.51 17.27 1.68
C LEU A 600 20.93 16.55 0.39
N ASN A 601 21.27 15.26 0.50
CA ASN A 601 21.40 14.38 -0.66
C ASN A 601 20.51 13.16 -0.42
N ILE A 602 19.24 13.26 -0.82
CA ILE A 602 18.26 12.18 -0.68
C ILE A 602 17.96 11.59 -2.05
N LYS A 603 17.92 10.25 -2.14
CA LYS A 603 17.66 9.56 -3.42
C LYS A 603 16.19 9.35 -3.71
N GLU A 604 15.33 9.07 -2.72
CA GLU A 604 13.87 9.03 -2.93
C GLU A 604 13.13 9.42 -1.66
N ILE A 605 11.97 10.07 -1.86
CA ILE A 605 11.08 10.43 -0.77
C ILE A 605 9.62 10.14 -1.14
N THR A 606 8.97 9.35 -0.29
CA THR A 606 7.53 9.15 -0.27
C THR A 606 6.93 9.79 0.99
N ALA A 607 5.92 10.67 0.85
CA ALA A 607 5.30 11.34 2.00
C ALA A 607 3.80 11.67 1.79
N GLN A 608 3.02 11.86 2.86
CA GLN A 608 1.66 12.38 2.71
C GLN A 608 1.65 13.87 2.34
N ARG A 609 2.56 14.63 2.95
CA ARG A 609 2.85 16.04 2.66
C ARG A 609 4.36 16.22 2.65
N MET A 610 4.88 17.09 1.80
CA MET A 610 6.31 17.41 1.79
C MET A 610 6.54 18.91 1.82
N VAL A 611 7.53 19.31 2.62
CA VAL A 611 7.98 20.70 2.72
C VAL A 611 9.50 20.73 2.54
N MET A 612 9.96 21.38 1.47
CA MET A 612 11.37 21.70 1.26
C MET A 612 11.63 23.14 1.69
N GLN A 613 12.47 23.32 2.71
CA GLN A 613 12.94 24.63 3.16
C GLN A 613 13.92 25.23 2.15
N ASN A 614 14.55 26.36 2.45
CA ASN A 614 15.40 27.04 1.47
C ASN A 614 16.68 26.25 1.14
N ASN A 615 17.10 26.29 -0.12
CA ASN A 615 18.38 25.70 -0.58
C ASN A 615 18.50 24.19 -0.32
N SER A 616 17.46 23.42 -0.60
CA SER A 616 17.47 21.96 -0.49
C SER A 616 17.51 21.31 -1.87
N ASP A 617 18.38 20.31 -2.04
CA ASP A 617 18.52 19.56 -3.28
C ASP A 617 18.11 18.10 -3.07
N ILE A 618 17.35 17.54 -4.00
CA ILE A 618 16.99 16.12 -4.06
C ILE A 618 17.53 15.57 -5.39
N THR A 619 18.21 14.42 -5.36
CA THR A 619 18.77 13.81 -6.57
C THR A 619 18.37 12.35 -6.64
N TYR A 620 17.34 12.07 -7.44
CA TYR A 620 16.85 10.73 -7.69
C TYR A 620 17.87 9.87 -8.42
N ASP A 621 17.97 8.62 -7.99
CA ASP A 621 18.76 7.59 -8.64
C ASP A 621 17.80 6.61 -9.35
N SER A 622 17.91 6.53 -10.68
CA SER A 622 17.04 5.68 -11.51
C SER A 622 17.16 4.18 -11.19
N GLY A 623 18.23 3.76 -10.49
CA GLY A 623 18.39 2.40 -9.99
C GLY A 623 17.37 1.97 -8.92
N LEU A 624 16.69 2.91 -8.25
CA LEU A 624 15.78 2.63 -7.13
C LEU A 624 14.49 1.87 -7.50
N ALA A 625 14.06 1.94 -8.76
CA ALA A 625 12.80 1.35 -9.21
C ALA A 625 12.76 -0.19 -9.16
N ASN A 626 13.92 -0.85 -9.09
CA ASN A 626 14.05 -2.31 -9.05
C ASN A 626 14.76 -2.81 -7.78
N VAL A 627 14.85 -1.97 -6.74
CA VAL A 627 15.57 -2.31 -5.51
C VAL A 627 14.74 -3.24 -4.65
N ILE A 628 15.40 -4.27 -4.13
CA ILE A 628 14.82 -5.18 -3.16
C ILE A 628 15.29 -4.79 -1.78
N PHE A 629 14.34 -4.50 -0.89
CA PHE A 629 14.61 -4.36 0.53
C PHE A 629 14.38 -5.68 1.22
N SER A 630 15.29 -6.07 2.10
CA SER A 630 15.17 -7.31 2.84
C SER A 630 15.36 -7.08 4.32
N SER A 631 14.99 -8.10 5.08
CA SER A 631 15.14 -8.11 6.53
C SER A 631 16.59 -8.29 7.02
N GLY A 632 17.51 -8.52 6.07
CA GLY A 632 18.93 -8.75 6.34
C GLY A 632 19.25 -10.19 6.77
N PRO A 633 20.54 -10.56 6.73
CA PRO A 633 21.01 -11.92 7.07
C PRO A 633 20.93 -12.25 8.57
N GLY A 634 20.68 -11.26 9.44
CA GLY A 634 20.40 -11.50 10.86
C GLY A 634 18.94 -11.86 11.16
N ALA A 635 18.06 -11.88 10.15
CA ALA A 635 16.66 -12.25 10.29
C ALA A 635 16.46 -13.76 10.48
N SER A 636 15.47 -14.14 11.29
CA SER A 636 15.08 -15.53 11.46
C SER A 636 14.25 -16.02 10.27
N TRP A 637 14.57 -17.22 9.80
CA TRP A 637 13.81 -18.01 8.84
C TRP A 637 12.44 -18.42 9.38
N VAL A 638 11.40 -18.13 8.60
CA VAL A 638 10.01 -18.43 8.95
C VAL A 638 9.38 -19.37 7.91
N TYR A 639 8.49 -20.26 8.35
CA TYR A 639 7.73 -21.15 7.48
C TYR A 639 6.86 -20.39 6.47
N GLN A 640 7.01 -20.70 5.18
CA GLN A 640 6.09 -20.22 4.16
C GLN A 640 4.77 -21.02 4.25
N LYS A 641 3.68 -20.36 4.66
CA LYS A 641 2.36 -20.98 4.78
C LYS A 641 1.95 -21.65 3.47
N GLY A 642 1.37 -22.85 3.56
CA GLY A 642 0.88 -23.63 2.42
C GLY A 642 1.97 -24.38 1.63
N THR A 643 3.22 -24.39 2.09
CA THR A 643 4.32 -25.10 1.41
C THR A 643 4.69 -26.45 2.01
N TYR A 644 4.07 -26.82 3.15
CA TYR A 644 4.21 -28.15 3.72
C TYR A 644 3.63 -29.18 2.77
N GLN A 645 4.47 -30.10 2.32
CA GLN A 645 4.05 -31.19 1.45
C GLN A 645 4.69 -32.51 1.85
N VAL A 646 3.89 -33.57 1.77
CA VAL A 646 4.38 -34.95 1.83
C VAL A 646 4.72 -35.35 0.40
N ILE A 647 6.00 -35.52 0.10
CA ILE A 647 6.46 -35.98 -1.20
C ILE A 647 6.25 -37.50 -1.23
N ARG A 648 5.42 -37.96 -2.16
CA ARG A 648 5.30 -39.39 -2.46
C ARG A 648 6.47 -39.76 -3.37
N ASN A 649 7.36 -40.60 -2.85
CA ASN A 649 8.34 -41.29 -3.66
C ASN A 649 7.69 -42.46 -4.41
#